data_AF-A0A6L9G664-F1
#
_entry.id   AF-A0A6L9G664-F1
#
_cell.length_a   1.000
_cell.length_b   1.000
_cell.length_c   1.000
_cell.angle_alpha   90.00
_cell.angle_beta   90.00
_cell.angle_gamma   90.00
#
_symmetry.space_group_name_H-M   'P 1'
#
loop_
_entity.id
_entity.type
_entity.pdbx_description
1 polymer ?
#
loop_
_entity_poly.entity_id
_entity_poly.type
_entity_poly.pdbx_seq_one_letter_code
_entity_poly.pdbx_strand_id
1 'polypeptide(L)'
;MNSNPDLIHNTRDQSVSPDSLDISPKVSVVSAIYNVQDYLDDFLTSLSNQESGHQIEVILVLDGSTDGSEEIIRKWSDRTSIVHQILVKPNGGQASARNLGIRHAKSEWITFCDPDDYLAEDYFAKLISFMAEDEHARASMYATRIVSFNEATGQISHAHPLDKRFRDGNRFVNLNRSPNFFHMSGATAVVRRSELLRLDHFFNEELTFSFEDAHFVSSYLLKQEEPIVGICAESSYFYRRRAAGNSSVQTSALKPEKYGKVIEVGHLDLISLAKSTNGSVPEWLQMLLLYDIFWYFRGDRKVGAPSRRLDINVKENFHRLIETVMQDISVASIMQFDIMPTDFDLRDALILGYKNNQTRPERIYVESLDIDRQLTLLHYIFSGDLPEEKITYKGLTINPKHSKVRTMDFFGRTLFSHRYIWIPANGTFDVSIDGNKRELIIGKRTRSHFALRPYTVSKALAGIDITSKKVSLPLPTKSKSSIARFVLNAIQTKTHLFKKRNPIQTNHDDLLLQLSVSPENLSKFNNCWIFMDRIFRANDNAEHLYRHVHRNHPKINSWFVLDKDSPDWDRLIGEGFRLIAHGTDEHKIALMNAKIYASSHLDKFVSNPLEGKLASKGRWKFVFLQHGVTDHDLSYWFNGKNIDLLITSTVDEYKSIVGDDTAYRFSSKEVVLTGFPRHDALLVPARDVRRKWILVSPTWRQNLVGPSDAQGKRTRLEGFSDSDYAISWASFLNSKELQNTAEKHDLKVGLLPHPSLAEYVDDMSLNDNVEILDWDKQTFAQYIHESAVLVTDYSSTAFEAAYGNVPVVYFQFDQDAIKAGSHTYDVGYFDFETDGFGPVTTDATSAVDSVVKCVREGIDPLYENRIKATFEYLDTANSERVYQEMRKLIRPAKNKEVFDL
;
A
#
# COMPACT_ATOMS: atom_id res chain seq x y z
N MET A 1 22.41 -10.16 -59.72
CA MET A 1 21.52 -9.05 -59.32
C MET A 1 20.61 -9.55 -58.22
N ASN A 2 20.90 -9.17 -56.98
CA ASN A 2 19.98 -9.10 -55.84
C ASN A 2 20.72 -8.31 -54.75
N SER A 3 20.34 -7.05 -54.62
CA SER A 3 20.90 -6.03 -53.73
C SER A 3 20.26 -6.14 -52.34
N ASN A 4 21.09 -6.21 -51.30
CA ASN A 4 20.70 -6.14 -49.90
C ASN A 4 20.50 -4.66 -49.49
N PRO A 5 19.35 -4.21 -48.93
CA PRO A 5 19.10 -2.78 -48.70
C PRO A 5 19.61 -2.20 -47.36
N ASP A 6 20.18 -3.01 -46.45
CA ASP A 6 20.28 -2.62 -45.03
C ASP A 6 21.62 -2.00 -44.56
N LEU A 7 22.44 -1.44 -45.45
CA LEU A 7 23.73 -0.84 -45.07
C LEU A 7 23.94 0.54 -45.71
N ILE A 8 24.04 1.58 -44.90
CA ILE A 8 24.50 2.92 -45.30
C ILE A 8 25.92 3.13 -44.74
N HIS A 9 26.80 3.68 -45.59
CA HIS A 9 28.27 3.68 -45.53
C HIS A 9 28.95 4.16 -44.24
N ASN A 10 30.11 3.53 -44.00
CA ASN A 10 31.11 3.79 -42.96
C ASN A 10 32.16 4.83 -43.46
N THR A 11 32.59 5.81 -42.64
CA THR A 11 33.79 6.62 -42.92
C THR A 11 34.64 6.88 -41.68
N ARG A 12 35.86 6.33 -41.65
CA ARG A 12 37.16 7.04 -41.59
C ARG A 12 38.27 6.00 -41.42
N ASP A 13 39.08 5.85 -42.46
CA ASP A 13 40.36 5.17 -42.42
C ASP A 13 41.43 6.20 -41.99
N GLN A 14 42.11 5.96 -40.87
CA GLN A 14 43.28 6.72 -40.46
C GLN A 14 44.38 5.75 -40.05
N SER A 15 45.43 5.69 -40.86
CA SER A 15 46.72 5.10 -40.51
C SER A 15 47.39 5.92 -39.42
N VAL A 16 47.69 5.29 -38.27
CA VAL A 16 48.42 5.89 -37.15
C VAL A 16 49.65 5.05 -36.80
N SER A 17 50.74 5.74 -36.47
CA SER A 17 52.07 5.23 -36.11
C SER A 17 52.11 4.41 -34.80
N PRO A 18 53.18 3.61 -34.56
CA PRO A 18 53.14 2.48 -33.60
C PRO A 18 53.19 2.78 -32.09
N ASP A 19 53.12 4.05 -31.65
CA ASP A 19 53.24 4.43 -30.23
C ASP A 19 51.91 4.93 -29.60
N SER A 20 50.76 4.63 -30.20
CA SER A 20 49.47 5.03 -29.64
C SER A 20 49.03 4.10 -28.50
N LEU A 21 48.70 4.67 -27.34
CA LEU A 21 47.81 4.10 -26.31
C LEU A 21 46.73 3.23 -26.96
N ASP A 22 46.41 2.05 -26.42
CA ASP A 22 45.38 1.15 -26.98
C ASP A 22 44.03 1.88 -27.14
N ILE A 23 43.76 2.37 -28.37
CA ILE A 23 42.60 3.20 -28.74
C ILE A 23 41.41 2.33 -29.18
N SER A 24 41.49 1.00 -29.03
CA SER A 24 40.41 0.11 -29.44
C SER A 24 39.21 0.24 -28.49
N PRO A 25 37.97 0.35 -29.01
CA PRO A 25 36.77 0.32 -28.17
C PRO A 25 36.70 -0.96 -27.32
N LYS A 26 36.56 -0.79 -26.01
CA LYS A 26 36.47 -1.88 -25.03
C LYS A 26 35.03 -2.30 -24.77
N VAL A 27 34.08 -1.38 -24.88
CA VAL A 27 32.66 -1.62 -24.59
C VAL A 27 31.76 -1.13 -25.73
N SER A 28 30.90 -2.01 -26.24
CA SER A 28 29.80 -1.65 -27.13
C SER A 28 28.56 -1.29 -26.31
N VAL A 29 28.05 -0.09 -26.51
CA VAL A 29 26.76 0.37 -25.96
C VAL A 29 25.69 0.13 -27.02
N VAL A 30 24.75 -0.77 -26.75
CA VAL A 30 23.64 -1.09 -27.66
C VAL A 30 22.35 -0.48 -27.10
N SER A 31 21.74 0.44 -27.84
CA SER A 31 20.50 1.11 -27.40
C SER A 31 19.39 0.92 -28.43
N ALA A 32 18.26 0.40 -27.97
CA ALA A 32 17.04 0.20 -28.77
C ALA A 32 16.17 1.47 -28.71
N ILE A 33 15.88 2.06 -29.87
CA ILE A 33 15.24 3.38 -29.98
C ILE A 33 13.85 3.22 -30.61
N TYR A 34 12.81 3.46 -29.80
CA TYR A 34 11.42 3.47 -30.24
C TYR A 34 10.59 4.53 -29.52
N ASN A 35 10.23 5.61 -30.22
CA ASN A 35 9.36 6.68 -29.72
C ASN A 35 9.82 7.31 -28.38
N VAL A 36 11.06 7.81 -28.35
CA VAL A 36 11.74 8.34 -27.14
C VAL A 36 12.32 9.74 -27.34
N GLN A 37 11.85 10.51 -28.32
CA GLN A 37 12.40 11.82 -28.68
C GLN A 37 12.60 12.76 -27.48
N ASP A 38 11.70 12.72 -26.48
CA ASP A 38 11.67 13.65 -25.35
C ASP A 38 12.83 13.43 -24.36
N TYR A 39 13.48 12.27 -24.41
CA TYR A 39 14.53 11.87 -23.47
C TYR A 39 15.90 11.71 -24.15
N LEU A 40 15.90 11.62 -25.48
CA LEU A 40 17.03 11.17 -26.27
C LEU A 40 18.22 12.14 -26.22
N ASP A 41 17.96 13.44 -26.11
CA ASP A 41 19.00 14.46 -25.99
C ASP A 41 19.81 14.31 -24.69
N ASP A 42 19.16 14.05 -23.56
CA ASP A 42 19.85 13.80 -22.27
C ASP A 42 20.73 12.55 -22.36
N PHE A 43 20.19 11.48 -22.94
CA PHE A 43 20.92 10.22 -23.13
C PHE A 43 22.16 10.40 -24.01
N LEU A 44 22.00 10.96 -25.21
CA LEU A 44 23.10 11.17 -26.16
C LEU A 44 24.14 12.17 -25.66
N THR A 45 23.71 13.20 -24.93
CA THR A 45 24.62 14.14 -24.25
C THR A 45 25.44 13.42 -23.18
N SER A 46 24.81 12.55 -22.38
CA SER A 46 25.52 11.79 -21.35
C SER A 46 26.57 10.83 -21.92
N LEU A 47 26.34 10.27 -23.11
CA LEU A 47 27.33 9.48 -23.85
C LEU A 47 28.48 10.36 -24.37
N SER A 48 28.16 11.53 -24.93
CA SER A 48 29.14 12.46 -25.51
C SER A 48 30.08 13.04 -24.46
N ASN A 49 29.61 13.20 -23.23
CA ASN A 49 30.37 13.75 -22.11
C ASN A 49 31.24 12.71 -21.38
N GLN A 50 31.29 11.45 -21.85
CA GLN A 50 32.10 10.41 -21.20
C GLN A 50 33.60 10.70 -21.33
N GLU A 51 34.31 10.72 -20.20
CA GLU A 51 35.78 10.87 -20.18
C GLU A 51 36.49 9.79 -21.00
N SER A 52 35.91 8.59 -21.05
CA SER A 52 36.38 7.42 -21.80
C SER A 52 35.70 7.24 -23.16
N GLY A 53 35.17 8.32 -23.77
CA GLY A 53 34.43 8.24 -25.05
C GLY A 53 35.17 7.58 -26.22
N HIS A 54 36.51 7.57 -26.19
CA HIS A 54 37.36 6.89 -27.18
C HIS A 54 37.49 5.37 -26.95
N GLN A 55 37.06 4.86 -25.80
CA GLN A 55 37.09 3.43 -25.43
C GLN A 55 35.73 2.76 -25.52
N ILE A 56 34.73 3.44 -26.12
CA ILE A 56 33.40 2.90 -26.33
C ILE A 56 33.00 3.00 -27.80
N GLU A 57 32.17 2.07 -28.25
CA GLU A 57 31.41 2.23 -29.49
C GLU A 57 29.91 2.25 -29.18
N VAL A 58 29.13 3.04 -29.92
CA VAL A 58 27.69 3.20 -29.69
C VAL A 58 26.90 2.66 -30.88
N ILE A 59 25.96 1.75 -30.64
CA ILE A 59 25.10 1.15 -31.64
C ILE A 59 23.66 1.54 -31.33
N LEU A 60 23.13 2.45 -32.13
CA LEU A 60 21.77 2.96 -32.01
C LEU A 60 20.87 2.21 -32.99
N VAL A 61 19.92 1.45 -32.48
CA VAL A 61 19.00 0.64 -33.29
C VAL A 61 17.64 1.32 -33.34
N LEU A 62 17.33 1.98 -34.45
CA LEU A 62 16.04 2.59 -34.76
C LEU A 62 15.02 1.48 -35.09
N ASP A 63 14.12 1.19 -34.14
CA ASP A 63 13.17 0.09 -34.22
C ASP A 63 11.79 0.56 -34.72
N GLY A 64 11.76 1.25 -35.85
CA GLY A 64 10.52 1.75 -36.46
C GLY A 64 9.85 2.90 -35.71
N SER A 65 10.64 3.80 -35.11
CA SER A 65 10.13 5.03 -34.48
C SER A 65 9.30 5.88 -35.46
N THR A 66 8.22 6.49 -34.98
CA THR A 66 7.34 7.39 -35.75
C THR A 66 7.41 8.84 -35.30
N ASP A 67 8.28 9.14 -34.32
CA ASP A 67 8.50 10.47 -33.75
C ASP A 67 9.82 11.09 -34.28
N GLY A 68 10.28 12.19 -33.66
CA GLY A 68 11.51 12.88 -34.04
C GLY A 68 12.83 12.17 -33.70
N SER A 69 12.80 10.95 -33.16
CA SER A 69 14.00 10.26 -32.65
C SER A 69 15.09 10.06 -33.71
N GLU A 70 14.71 9.72 -34.95
CA GLU A 70 15.68 9.51 -36.04
C GLU A 70 16.43 10.80 -36.39
N GLU A 71 15.74 11.94 -36.45
CA GLU A 71 16.36 13.23 -36.78
C GLU A 71 17.38 13.64 -35.71
N ILE A 72 17.03 13.45 -34.43
CA ILE A 72 17.91 13.74 -33.28
C ILE A 72 19.19 12.91 -33.36
N ILE A 73 19.07 11.61 -33.62
CA ILE A 73 20.23 10.70 -33.72
C ILE A 73 21.15 11.09 -34.88
N ARG A 74 20.59 11.45 -36.04
CA ARG A 74 21.40 11.90 -37.19
C ARG A 74 22.17 13.19 -36.87
N LYS A 75 21.52 14.17 -36.21
CA LYS A 75 22.20 15.40 -35.76
C LYS A 75 23.31 15.14 -34.76
N TRP A 76 23.13 14.18 -33.86
CA TRP A 76 24.16 13.77 -32.90
C TRP A 76 25.33 13.07 -33.61
N SER A 77 25.02 12.16 -34.53
CA SER A 77 25.98 11.41 -35.36
C SER A 77 26.92 12.34 -36.14
N ASP A 78 26.40 13.43 -36.69
CA ASP A 78 27.19 14.43 -37.43
C ASP A 78 28.20 15.20 -36.56
N ARG A 79 28.00 15.22 -35.23
CA ARG A 79 28.76 16.05 -34.28
C ARG A 79 29.67 15.25 -33.35
N THR A 80 29.34 13.99 -33.10
CA THR A 80 30.04 13.17 -32.11
C THR A 80 31.40 12.68 -32.63
N SER A 81 32.39 12.61 -31.74
CA SER A 81 33.67 11.95 -32.02
C SER A 81 33.68 10.48 -31.62
N ILE A 82 32.59 9.97 -31.03
CA ILE A 82 32.48 8.58 -30.58
C ILE A 82 32.26 7.68 -31.79
N VAL A 83 32.92 6.52 -31.81
CA VAL A 83 32.69 5.48 -32.83
C VAL A 83 31.26 4.99 -32.70
N HIS A 84 30.47 5.07 -33.76
CA HIS A 84 29.06 4.70 -33.68
C HIS A 84 28.52 4.04 -34.96
N GLN A 85 27.39 3.34 -34.81
CA GLN A 85 26.63 2.73 -35.88
C GLN A 85 25.14 3.03 -35.68
N ILE A 86 24.44 3.37 -36.76
CA ILE A 86 22.98 3.55 -36.78
C ILE A 86 22.40 2.41 -37.59
N LEU A 87 21.58 1.57 -36.96
CA LEU A 87 20.88 0.46 -37.59
C LEU A 87 19.39 0.80 -37.66
N VAL A 88 18.74 0.50 -38.78
CA VAL A 88 17.30 0.76 -38.97
C VAL A 88 16.61 -0.57 -39.24
N LYS A 89 15.51 -0.84 -38.53
CA LYS A 89 14.67 -2.01 -38.77
C LYS A 89 13.18 -1.67 -38.58
N PRO A 90 12.27 -2.45 -39.15
CA PRO A 90 10.85 -2.40 -38.78
C PRO A 90 10.67 -2.72 -37.29
N ASN A 91 9.67 -2.11 -36.64
CA ASN A 91 9.40 -2.30 -35.22
C ASN A 91 9.21 -3.80 -34.89
N GLY A 92 10.05 -4.32 -33.99
CA GLY A 92 9.97 -5.67 -33.46
C GLY A 92 10.13 -5.76 -31.94
N GLY A 93 10.17 -4.62 -31.25
CA GLY A 93 10.36 -4.52 -29.81
C GLY A 93 11.84 -4.49 -29.38
N GLN A 94 12.03 -4.07 -28.12
CA GLN A 94 13.34 -3.81 -27.52
C GLN A 94 14.29 -5.02 -27.58
N ALA A 95 13.81 -6.23 -27.31
CA ALA A 95 14.60 -7.47 -27.41
C ALA A 95 15.13 -7.69 -28.83
N SER A 96 14.27 -7.52 -29.85
CA SER A 96 14.64 -7.67 -31.26
C SER A 96 15.70 -6.65 -31.68
N ALA A 97 15.56 -5.40 -31.26
CA ALA A 97 16.52 -4.34 -31.51
C ALA A 97 17.88 -4.60 -30.81
N ARG A 98 17.87 -5.01 -29.53
CA ARG A 98 19.08 -5.39 -28.79
C ARG A 98 19.79 -6.58 -29.45
N ASN A 99 19.05 -7.58 -29.92
CA ASN A 99 19.60 -8.73 -30.65
C ASN A 99 20.30 -8.33 -31.96
N LEU A 100 19.72 -7.40 -32.73
CA LEU A 100 20.36 -6.85 -33.93
C LEU A 100 21.67 -6.12 -33.56
N GLY A 101 21.67 -5.35 -32.48
CA GLY A 101 22.85 -4.66 -31.98
C GLY A 101 23.97 -5.61 -31.54
N ILE A 102 23.65 -6.71 -30.84
CA ILE A 102 24.63 -7.74 -30.45
C ILE A 102 25.40 -8.28 -31.67
N ARG A 103 24.70 -8.52 -32.79
CA ARG A 103 25.33 -9.04 -34.02
C ARG A 103 26.31 -8.05 -34.66
N HIS A 104 26.13 -6.75 -34.43
CA HIS A 104 26.94 -5.67 -35.00
C HIS A 104 28.01 -5.10 -34.06
N ALA A 105 27.94 -5.46 -32.77
CA ALA A 105 28.96 -5.15 -31.79
C ALA A 105 30.33 -5.69 -32.22
N LYS A 106 31.39 -4.94 -31.93
CA LYS A 106 32.79 -5.29 -32.26
C LYS A 106 33.67 -5.36 -31.02
N SER A 107 33.34 -4.60 -29.98
CA SER A 107 34.08 -4.55 -28.72
C SER A 107 33.97 -5.87 -27.94
N GLU A 108 34.92 -6.10 -27.04
CA GLU A 108 34.96 -7.32 -26.22
C GLU A 108 33.75 -7.42 -25.27
N TRP A 109 33.29 -6.29 -24.75
CA TRP A 109 32.18 -6.20 -23.80
C TRP A 109 30.99 -5.47 -24.41
N ILE A 110 29.77 -5.85 -24.02
CA ILE A 110 28.52 -5.25 -24.50
C ILE A 110 27.63 -4.87 -23.31
N THR A 111 27.00 -3.70 -23.38
CA THR A 111 25.97 -3.25 -22.44
C THR A 111 24.77 -2.65 -23.17
N PHE A 112 23.60 -2.57 -22.52
CA PHE A 112 22.31 -2.29 -23.18
C PHE A 112 21.62 -1.03 -22.65
N CYS A 113 22.31 0.11 -22.63
CA CYS A 113 21.78 1.34 -22.03
C CYS A 113 20.48 1.80 -22.69
N ASP A 114 19.49 2.16 -21.88
CA ASP A 114 18.18 2.58 -22.36
C ASP A 114 18.16 4.07 -22.71
N PRO A 115 17.52 4.46 -23.83
CA PRO A 115 17.61 5.81 -24.37
C PRO A 115 16.76 6.86 -23.63
N ASP A 116 15.98 6.45 -22.64
CA ASP A 116 15.22 7.33 -21.75
C ASP A 116 15.91 7.60 -20.40
N ASP A 117 17.07 6.99 -20.20
CA ASP A 117 17.93 7.16 -19.03
C ASP A 117 19.16 8.01 -19.37
N TYR A 118 20.06 8.21 -18.40
CA TYR A 118 21.36 8.85 -18.64
C TYR A 118 22.44 8.30 -17.72
N LEU A 119 23.69 8.56 -18.07
CA LEU A 119 24.88 8.02 -17.41
C LEU A 119 25.66 9.14 -16.68
N ALA A 120 26.35 8.80 -15.58
CA ALA A 120 27.35 9.70 -14.99
C ALA A 120 28.52 9.93 -15.96
N GLU A 121 29.14 11.12 -15.96
CA GLU A 121 30.24 11.48 -16.88
C GLU A 121 31.46 10.56 -16.76
N ASP A 122 31.70 9.99 -15.57
CA ASP A 122 32.78 9.05 -15.28
C ASP A 122 32.37 7.57 -15.37
N TYR A 123 31.15 7.26 -15.83
CA TYR A 123 30.57 5.91 -15.81
C TYR A 123 31.47 4.87 -16.47
N PHE A 124 31.87 5.08 -17.74
CA PHE A 124 32.74 4.11 -18.42
C PHE A 124 34.19 4.16 -17.92
N ALA A 125 34.68 5.31 -17.47
CA ALA A 125 36.03 5.43 -16.92
C ALA A 125 36.18 4.56 -15.66
N LYS A 126 35.21 4.63 -14.74
CA LYS A 126 35.14 3.80 -13.54
C LYS A 126 35.00 2.31 -13.85
N LEU A 127 34.13 1.97 -14.80
CA LEU A 127 33.91 0.60 -15.23
C LEU A 127 35.19 -0.02 -15.83
N ILE A 128 35.82 0.67 -16.79
CA ILE A 128 37.01 0.19 -17.48
C ILE A 128 38.20 0.09 -16.52
N SER A 129 38.34 1.06 -15.59
CA SER A 129 39.35 0.99 -14.54
C SER A 129 39.17 -0.27 -13.69
N PHE A 130 37.94 -0.57 -13.27
CA PHE A 130 37.67 -1.78 -12.47
C PHE A 130 37.86 -3.08 -13.27
N MET A 131 37.51 -3.09 -14.56
CA MET A 131 37.77 -4.23 -15.44
C MET A 131 39.26 -4.53 -15.57
N ALA A 132 40.10 -3.49 -15.60
CA ALA A 132 41.55 -3.63 -15.69
C ALA A 132 42.18 -4.29 -14.43
N GLU A 133 41.49 -4.24 -13.29
CA GLU A 133 41.91 -4.93 -12.05
C GLU A 133 41.66 -6.45 -12.11
N ASP A 134 40.91 -6.95 -13.10
CA ASP A 134 40.64 -8.38 -13.27
C ASP A 134 41.76 -9.08 -14.07
N GLU A 135 42.95 -9.17 -13.47
CA GLU A 135 44.18 -9.72 -14.08
C GLU A 135 44.04 -11.15 -14.66
N HIS A 136 42.99 -11.88 -14.26
CA HIS A 136 42.72 -13.24 -14.70
C HIS A 136 41.41 -13.39 -15.50
N ALA A 137 40.78 -12.29 -15.91
CA ALA A 137 39.53 -12.29 -16.67
C ALA A 137 38.44 -13.19 -16.03
N ARG A 138 38.35 -13.17 -14.69
CA ARG A 138 37.50 -14.06 -13.90
C ARG A 138 36.03 -13.70 -14.03
N ALA A 139 35.70 -12.42 -14.22
CA ALA A 139 34.32 -11.99 -14.31
C ALA A 139 33.67 -12.52 -15.59
N SER A 140 32.58 -13.26 -15.43
CA SER A 140 31.69 -13.62 -16.53
C SER A 140 30.90 -12.40 -17.01
N MET A 141 30.61 -11.47 -16.10
CA MET A 141 29.82 -10.26 -16.32
C MET A 141 30.21 -9.18 -15.30
N TYR A 142 30.08 -7.91 -15.67
CA TYR A 142 30.09 -6.79 -14.73
C TYR A 142 28.68 -6.22 -14.53
N ALA A 143 28.35 -5.84 -13.29
CA ALA A 143 27.11 -5.21 -12.92
C ALA A 143 27.38 -3.79 -12.40
N THR A 144 26.76 -2.78 -12.99
CA THR A 144 26.88 -1.38 -12.57
C THR A 144 25.69 -0.93 -11.72
N ARG A 145 25.81 0.24 -11.09
CA ARG A 145 24.90 0.69 -10.04
C ARG A 145 23.76 1.54 -10.60
N ILE A 146 22.53 1.05 -10.46
CA ILE A 146 21.32 1.83 -10.76
C ILE A 146 21.05 2.85 -9.66
N VAL A 147 20.83 4.10 -10.05
CA VAL A 147 20.41 5.21 -9.22
C VAL A 147 19.09 5.75 -9.78
N SER A 148 18.04 5.83 -8.97
CA SER A 148 16.73 6.29 -9.46
C SER A 148 16.66 7.81 -9.49
N PHE A 149 16.26 8.37 -10.63
CA PHE A 149 16.01 9.80 -10.85
C PHE A 149 14.52 10.04 -11.09
N ASN A 150 13.88 10.90 -10.29
CA ASN A 150 12.49 11.29 -10.47
C ASN A 150 12.41 12.57 -11.29
N GLU A 151 11.90 12.48 -12.51
CA GLU A 151 11.78 13.60 -13.42
C GLU A 151 10.87 14.71 -12.88
N ALA A 152 9.74 14.35 -12.26
CA ALA A 152 8.76 15.31 -11.77
C ALA A 152 9.29 16.17 -10.60
N THR A 153 10.24 15.64 -9.82
CA THR A 153 10.76 16.33 -8.62
C THR A 153 12.25 16.68 -8.70
N GLY A 154 12.95 16.20 -9.73
CA GLY A 154 14.41 16.27 -9.85
C GLY A 154 15.17 15.46 -8.79
N GLN A 155 14.48 14.65 -7.96
CA GLN A 155 15.11 13.97 -6.83
C GLN A 155 15.83 12.69 -7.25
N ILE A 156 17.04 12.52 -6.70
CA ILE A 156 17.84 11.31 -6.81
C ILE A 156 17.60 10.43 -5.58
N SER A 157 17.43 9.12 -5.77
CA SER A 157 17.24 8.17 -4.66
C SER A 157 17.94 6.83 -4.88
N HIS A 158 18.42 6.25 -3.78
CA HIS A 158 19.02 4.90 -3.72
C HIS A 158 18.04 3.87 -3.15
N ALA A 159 16.77 4.00 -3.50
CA ALA A 159 15.68 3.22 -2.88
C ALA A 159 15.53 1.81 -3.49
N HIS A 160 16.20 1.50 -4.59
CA HIS A 160 16.08 0.20 -5.26
C HIS A 160 16.54 -0.94 -4.33
N PRO A 161 15.76 -2.03 -4.12
CA PRO A 161 16.12 -3.07 -3.17
C PRO A 161 17.48 -3.72 -3.43
N LEU A 162 17.84 -3.88 -4.70
CA LEU A 162 19.12 -4.45 -5.13
C LEU A 162 20.31 -3.50 -4.96
N ASP A 163 20.11 -2.20 -4.67
CA ASP A 163 21.22 -1.24 -4.47
C ASP A 163 22.13 -1.64 -3.29
N LYS A 164 21.58 -2.37 -2.31
CA LYS A 164 22.31 -2.83 -1.12
C LYS A 164 23.60 -3.58 -1.44
N ARG A 165 23.68 -4.28 -2.58
CA ARG A 165 24.85 -5.07 -2.98
C ARG A 165 26.07 -4.21 -3.37
N PHE A 166 25.87 -2.92 -3.68
CA PHE A 166 26.94 -1.99 -4.06
C PHE A 166 27.54 -1.24 -2.88
N ARG A 167 26.99 -1.36 -1.67
CA ARG A 167 27.34 -0.51 -0.50
C ARG A 167 28.78 -0.61 -0.03
N ASP A 168 29.47 -1.69 -0.39
CA ASP A 168 30.83 -1.93 0.07
C ASP A 168 31.88 -1.69 -1.02
N GLY A 169 31.50 -1.05 -2.13
CA GLY A 169 32.41 -0.76 -3.22
C GLY A 169 32.67 -1.96 -4.15
N ASN A 170 33.61 -1.76 -5.08
CA ASN A 170 33.93 -2.68 -6.15
C ASN A 170 34.40 -4.05 -5.63
N ARG A 171 33.98 -5.15 -6.28
CA ARG A 171 34.32 -6.53 -5.88
C ARG A 171 33.93 -7.57 -6.92
N PHE A 172 34.54 -8.74 -6.86
CA PHE A 172 34.14 -9.93 -7.62
C PHE A 172 33.36 -10.89 -6.71
N VAL A 173 32.20 -11.37 -7.19
CA VAL A 173 31.30 -12.22 -6.40
C VAL A 173 30.94 -13.47 -7.20
N ASN A 174 31.25 -14.64 -6.66
CA ASN A 174 30.75 -15.92 -7.20
C ASN A 174 29.32 -16.15 -6.68
N LEU A 175 28.34 -16.20 -7.59
CA LEU A 175 26.92 -16.30 -7.23
C LEU A 175 26.56 -17.60 -6.51
N ASN A 176 27.27 -18.71 -6.79
CA ASN A 176 27.06 -19.98 -6.09
C ASN A 176 27.44 -19.93 -4.61
N ARG A 177 28.28 -18.96 -4.20
CA ARG A 177 28.68 -18.73 -2.80
C ARG A 177 28.00 -17.53 -2.17
N SER A 178 27.34 -16.69 -2.97
CA SER A 178 26.76 -15.40 -2.55
C SER A 178 25.45 -15.15 -3.29
N PRO A 179 24.39 -15.91 -2.97
CA PRO A 179 23.18 -15.99 -3.80
C PRO A 179 22.35 -14.70 -3.86
N ASN A 180 22.56 -13.77 -2.92
CA ASN A 180 21.84 -12.49 -2.89
C ASN A 180 22.42 -11.42 -3.84
N PHE A 181 23.47 -11.75 -4.62
CA PHE A 181 24.15 -10.81 -5.52
C PHE A 181 23.74 -10.93 -6.99
N PHE A 182 22.67 -11.67 -7.30
CA PHE A 182 22.16 -11.77 -8.67
C PHE A 182 21.85 -10.39 -9.27
N HIS A 183 21.84 -10.32 -10.61
CA HIS A 183 21.57 -9.12 -11.38
C HIS A 183 20.42 -9.39 -12.37
N MET A 184 19.61 -8.37 -12.66
CA MET A 184 18.38 -8.52 -13.46
C MET A 184 18.22 -7.48 -14.57
N SER A 185 19.06 -6.45 -14.64
CA SER A 185 18.92 -5.38 -15.63
C SER A 185 19.90 -5.59 -16.77
N GLY A 186 19.44 -5.46 -18.01
CA GLY A 186 20.29 -5.46 -19.19
C GLY A 186 21.08 -4.15 -19.31
N ALA A 187 20.43 -3.03 -18.99
CA ALA A 187 21.04 -1.70 -19.06
C ALA A 187 22.25 -1.49 -18.15
N THR A 188 22.33 -2.22 -17.03
CA THR A 188 23.47 -2.21 -16.11
C THR A 188 24.26 -3.51 -16.08
N ALA A 189 24.00 -4.42 -17.01
CA ALA A 189 24.83 -5.60 -17.24
C ALA A 189 25.85 -5.32 -18.34
N VAL A 190 27.07 -5.79 -18.15
CA VAL A 190 28.15 -5.71 -19.13
C VAL A 190 28.68 -7.11 -19.35
N VAL A 191 28.36 -7.68 -20.50
CA VAL A 191 28.54 -9.09 -20.85
C VAL A 191 29.58 -9.27 -21.94
N ARG A 192 30.24 -10.43 -21.97
CA ARG A 192 31.35 -10.69 -22.89
C ARG A 192 30.82 -11.11 -24.26
N ARG A 193 31.14 -10.36 -25.31
CA ARG A 193 30.70 -10.58 -26.69
C ARG A 193 31.07 -11.96 -27.21
N SER A 194 32.32 -12.39 -26.99
CA SER A 194 32.82 -13.68 -27.48
C SER A 194 31.98 -14.84 -26.93
N GLU A 195 31.54 -14.73 -25.68
CA GLU A 195 30.71 -15.74 -25.03
C GLU A 195 29.26 -15.70 -25.53
N LEU A 196 28.69 -14.52 -25.75
CA LEU A 196 27.36 -14.41 -26.37
C LEU A 196 27.31 -15.11 -27.73
N LEU A 197 28.31 -14.86 -28.58
CA LEU A 197 28.37 -15.47 -29.92
C LEU A 197 28.65 -16.97 -29.84
N ARG A 198 29.55 -17.40 -28.95
CA ARG A 198 29.87 -18.83 -28.75
C ARG A 198 28.66 -19.63 -28.25
N LEU A 199 27.83 -19.02 -27.42
CA LEU A 199 26.67 -19.65 -26.78
C LEU A 199 25.36 -19.45 -27.55
N ASP A 200 25.39 -18.77 -28.71
CA ASP A 200 24.22 -18.32 -29.48
C ASP A 200 23.19 -17.64 -28.56
N HIS A 201 23.65 -16.71 -27.72
CA HIS A 201 22.90 -16.16 -26.60
C HIS A 201 22.30 -14.79 -26.91
N PHE A 202 20.97 -14.74 -26.99
CA PHE A 202 20.19 -13.56 -27.39
C PHE A 202 19.02 -13.34 -26.43
N PHE A 203 18.45 -12.14 -26.43
CA PHE A 203 17.21 -11.84 -25.71
C PHE A 203 16.06 -12.65 -26.28
N ASN A 204 15.21 -13.18 -25.40
CA ASN A 204 13.99 -13.87 -25.82
C ASN A 204 12.93 -12.84 -26.27
N GLU A 205 12.67 -12.79 -27.57
CA GLU A 205 11.73 -11.84 -28.18
C GLU A 205 10.26 -12.11 -27.81
N GLU A 206 9.94 -13.28 -27.23
CA GLU A 206 8.60 -13.57 -26.70
C GLU A 206 8.30 -12.86 -25.36
N LEU A 207 9.33 -12.40 -24.65
CA LEU A 207 9.19 -11.65 -23.39
C LEU A 207 9.11 -10.14 -23.71
N THR A 208 7.90 -9.62 -23.89
CA THR A 208 7.67 -8.25 -24.40
C THR A 208 7.26 -7.22 -23.33
N PHE A 209 6.95 -7.66 -22.10
CA PHE A 209 6.36 -6.78 -21.07
C PHE A 209 7.26 -6.51 -19.86
N SER A 210 8.01 -7.53 -19.46
CA SER A 210 8.92 -7.51 -18.32
C SER A 210 9.71 -8.82 -18.27
N PHE A 211 10.81 -8.80 -17.52
CA PHE A 211 11.65 -9.97 -17.19
C PHE A 211 12.55 -10.46 -18.34
N GLU A 212 12.49 -9.84 -19.52
CA GLU A 212 13.38 -10.13 -20.65
C GLU A 212 14.86 -9.90 -20.32
N ASP A 213 15.16 -8.81 -19.63
CA ASP A 213 16.51 -8.50 -19.14
C ASP A 213 16.99 -9.52 -18.10
N ALA A 214 16.13 -9.84 -17.14
CA ALA A 214 16.44 -10.78 -16.08
C ALA A 214 16.66 -12.19 -16.64
N HIS A 215 15.84 -12.58 -17.61
CA HIS A 215 15.97 -13.83 -18.35
C HIS A 215 17.30 -13.86 -19.10
N PHE A 216 17.61 -12.85 -19.92
CA PHE A 216 18.86 -12.78 -20.69
C PHE A 216 20.10 -12.89 -19.79
N VAL A 217 20.16 -12.08 -18.73
CA VAL A 217 21.30 -12.06 -17.80
C VAL A 217 21.44 -13.39 -17.06
N SER A 218 20.34 -13.95 -16.56
CA SER A 218 20.39 -15.17 -15.75
C SER A 218 20.72 -16.39 -16.58
N SER A 219 20.13 -16.52 -17.78
CA SER A 219 20.41 -17.61 -18.71
C SER A 219 21.85 -17.55 -19.23
N TYR A 220 22.42 -16.35 -19.42
CA TYR A 220 23.86 -16.18 -19.72
C TYR A 220 24.73 -16.70 -18.56
N LEU A 221 24.41 -16.33 -17.31
CA LEU A 221 25.18 -16.72 -16.12
C LEU A 221 25.05 -18.21 -15.79
N LEU A 222 23.90 -18.85 -16.05
CA LEU A 222 23.70 -20.30 -15.87
C LEU A 222 24.60 -21.14 -16.79
N LYS A 223 24.93 -20.61 -17.98
CA LYS A 223 25.81 -21.27 -18.95
C LYS A 223 27.31 -21.13 -18.62
N GLN A 224 27.65 -20.37 -17.58
CA GLN A 224 29.04 -20.20 -17.12
C GLN A 224 29.43 -21.31 -16.15
N GLU A 225 30.68 -21.79 -16.25
CA GLU A 225 31.20 -22.78 -15.30
C GLU A 225 31.25 -22.22 -13.87
N GLU A 226 31.81 -21.02 -13.71
CA GLU A 226 31.70 -20.23 -12.49
C GLU A 226 31.02 -18.87 -12.78
N PRO A 227 29.80 -18.62 -12.26
CA PRO A 227 29.10 -17.36 -12.47
C PRO A 227 29.67 -16.27 -11.56
N ILE A 228 30.79 -15.68 -11.96
CA ILE A 228 31.46 -14.59 -11.25
C ILE A 228 30.99 -13.25 -11.79
N VAL A 229 30.42 -12.42 -10.92
CA VAL A 229 29.96 -11.06 -11.25
C VAL A 229 30.90 -10.02 -10.65
N GLY A 230 31.45 -9.16 -11.49
CA GLY A 230 32.15 -7.94 -11.06
C GLY A 230 31.15 -6.86 -10.68
N ILE A 231 30.97 -6.60 -9.39
CA ILE A 231 30.11 -5.53 -8.88
C ILE A 231 30.90 -4.23 -8.96
N CYS A 232 30.51 -3.33 -9.87
CA CYS A 232 31.08 -2.00 -10.01
C CYS A 232 30.16 -0.98 -9.34
N ALA A 233 30.50 -0.56 -8.12
CA ALA A 233 29.70 0.34 -7.30
C ALA A 233 29.86 1.82 -7.66
N GLU A 234 30.98 2.19 -8.28
CA GLU A 234 31.30 3.57 -8.63
C GLU A 234 30.64 4.01 -9.94
N SER A 235 30.33 3.08 -10.84
CA SER A 235 29.67 3.38 -12.12
C SER A 235 28.16 3.59 -11.91
N SER A 236 27.73 4.85 -11.90
CA SER A 236 26.34 5.25 -11.62
C SER A 236 25.50 5.43 -12.90
N TYR A 237 24.46 4.61 -13.04
CA TYR A 237 23.46 4.65 -14.10
C TYR A 237 22.19 5.31 -13.57
N PHE A 238 21.74 6.42 -14.16
CA PHE A 238 20.57 7.15 -13.69
C PHE A 238 19.30 6.69 -14.40
N TYR A 239 18.55 5.82 -13.72
CA TYR A 239 17.27 5.31 -14.19
C TYR A 239 16.14 6.33 -13.97
N ARG A 240 15.54 6.81 -15.06
CA ARG A 240 14.51 7.86 -15.08
C ARG A 240 13.14 7.27 -14.80
N ARG A 241 12.52 7.78 -13.74
CA ARG A 241 11.08 7.63 -13.49
C ARG A 241 10.34 8.79 -14.16
N ARG A 242 9.76 8.49 -15.33
CA ARG A 242 9.01 9.45 -16.17
C ARG A 242 7.80 10.04 -15.44
N ALA A 243 7.56 11.33 -15.61
CA ALA A 243 6.37 12.01 -15.05
C ALA A 243 5.07 11.51 -15.69
N ALA A 244 5.10 11.19 -16.99
CA ALA A 244 3.95 10.73 -17.76
C ALA A 244 3.43 9.32 -17.37
N GLY A 245 4.17 8.55 -16.56
CA GLY A 245 3.71 7.23 -16.08
C GLY A 245 3.57 6.15 -17.17
N ASN A 246 4.08 6.39 -18.37
CA ASN A 246 3.86 5.56 -19.56
C ASN A 246 4.95 4.51 -19.81
N SER A 247 5.81 4.20 -18.82
CA SER A 247 6.85 3.19 -19.02
C SER A 247 6.27 1.77 -19.14
N SER A 248 6.93 0.90 -19.90
CA SER A 248 6.52 -0.51 -20.06
C SER A 248 6.39 -1.21 -18.71
N VAL A 249 7.31 -0.94 -17.78
CA VAL A 249 7.27 -1.50 -16.41
C VAL A 249 6.05 -0.99 -15.64
N GLN A 250 5.72 0.31 -15.74
CA GLN A 250 4.58 0.91 -15.06
C GLN A 250 3.23 0.38 -15.58
N THR A 251 3.14 0.12 -16.89
CA THR A 251 1.91 -0.37 -17.53
C THR A 251 1.78 -1.90 -17.52
N SER A 252 2.87 -2.65 -17.35
CA SER A 252 2.89 -4.12 -17.38
C SER A 252 1.90 -4.79 -16.43
N ALA A 253 1.64 -4.20 -15.26
CA ALA A 253 0.75 -4.77 -14.24
C ALA A 253 -0.71 -4.88 -14.72
N LEU A 254 -1.09 -4.11 -15.74
CA LEU A 254 -2.43 -4.10 -16.34
C LEU A 254 -2.62 -5.23 -17.37
N LYS A 255 -1.54 -5.84 -17.86
CA LYS A 255 -1.56 -6.80 -18.96
C LYS A 255 -1.72 -8.24 -18.43
N PRO A 256 -2.78 -8.98 -18.81
CA PRO A 256 -2.99 -10.36 -18.35
C PRO A 256 -1.82 -11.30 -18.65
N GLU A 257 -1.13 -11.09 -19.77
CA GLU A 257 -0.01 -11.92 -20.24
C GLU A 257 1.16 -11.94 -19.25
N LYS A 258 1.32 -10.87 -18.45
CA LYS A 258 2.33 -10.82 -17.39
C LYS A 258 2.15 -11.95 -16.38
N TYR A 259 0.92 -12.32 -16.05
CA TYR A 259 0.60 -13.35 -15.06
C TYR A 259 0.62 -14.78 -15.64
N GLY A 260 0.83 -14.92 -16.95
CA GLY A 260 0.97 -16.24 -17.59
C GLY A 260 2.32 -16.39 -18.27
N LYS A 261 2.48 -15.66 -19.39
CA LYS A 261 3.59 -15.78 -20.32
C LYS A 261 4.95 -15.56 -19.66
N VAL A 262 5.10 -14.56 -18.79
CA VAL A 262 6.38 -14.28 -18.10
C VAL A 262 6.82 -15.44 -17.20
N ILE A 263 5.86 -16.10 -16.53
CA ILE A 263 6.18 -17.25 -15.69
C ILE A 263 6.49 -18.47 -16.57
N GLU A 264 5.71 -18.67 -17.63
CA GLU A 264 5.84 -19.80 -18.55
C GLU A 264 7.15 -19.77 -19.36
N VAL A 265 7.42 -18.70 -20.11
CA VAL A 265 8.61 -18.61 -20.98
C VAL A 265 9.79 -17.88 -20.35
N GLY A 266 9.62 -17.33 -19.14
CA GLY A 266 10.69 -16.73 -18.35
C GLY A 266 11.13 -17.63 -17.20
N HIS A 267 10.28 -17.84 -16.20
CA HIS A 267 10.67 -18.53 -14.96
C HIS A 267 10.91 -20.03 -15.19
N LEU A 268 9.95 -20.72 -15.82
CA LEU A 268 10.06 -22.17 -16.05
C LEU A 268 11.16 -22.50 -17.06
N ASP A 269 11.41 -21.60 -18.03
CA ASP A 269 12.55 -21.73 -18.94
C ASP A 269 13.89 -21.67 -18.18
N LEU A 270 14.10 -20.66 -17.33
CA LEU A 270 15.31 -20.57 -16.48
C LEU A 270 15.49 -21.78 -15.56
N ILE A 271 14.41 -22.31 -14.99
CA ILE A 271 14.45 -23.54 -14.17
C ILE A 271 14.87 -24.73 -15.01
N SER A 272 14.29 -24.89 -16.20
CA SER A 272 14.60 -26.00 -17.11
C SER A 272 16.05 -25.93 -17.59
N LEU A 273 16.51 -24.73 -17.94
CA LEU A 273 17.90 -24.47 -18.30
C LEU A 273 18.82 -24.83 -17.13
N ALA A 274 18.57 -24.32 -15.92
CA ALA A 274 19.39 -24.59 -14.75
C ALA A 274 19.48 -26.09 -14.41
N LYS A 275 18.38 -26.83 -14.54
CA LYS A 275 18.39 -28.30 -14.38
C LYS A 275 19.28 -28.97 -15.42
N SER A 276 19.24 -28.52 -16.67
CA SER A 276 20.05 -29.09 -17.76
C SER A 276 21.54 -28.76 -17.61
N THR A 277 21.90 -27.57 -17.12
CA THR A 277 23.29 -27.08 -17.06
C THR A 277 23.96 -27.38 -15.71
N ASN A 278 23.22 -27.31 -14.61
CA ASN A 278 23.76 -27.41 -13.24
C ASN A 278 23.23 -28.64 -12.48
N GLY A 279 22.34 -29.44 -13.09
CA GLY A 279 21.68 -30.59 -12.46
C GLY A 279 20.58 -30.22 -11.45
N SER A 280 20.55 -28.97 -10.99
CA SER A 280 19.57 -28.44 -10.04
C SER A 280 19.47 -26.92 -10.16
N VAL A 281 18.41 -26.33 -9.61
CA VAL A 281 18.23 -24.88 -9.59
C VAL A 281 19.12 -24.25 -8.50
N PRO A 282 20.17 -23.49 -8.87
CA PRO A 282 21.10 -22.93 -7.89
C PRO A 282 20.41 -21.89 -6.99
N GLU A 283 20.92 -21.74 -5.76
CA GLU A 283 20.27 -20.88 -4.75
C GLU A 283 20.13 -19.42 -5.21
N TRP A 284 21.11 -18.89 -5.96
CA TRP A 284 21.05 -17.52 -6.48
C TRP A 284 19.89 -17.31 -7.46
N LEU A 285 19.56 -18.33 -8.27
CA LEU A 285 18.42 -18.29 -9.17
C LEU A 285 17.11 -18.40 -8.39
N GLN A 286 17.07 -19.24 -7.35
CA GLN A 286 15.91 -19.29 -6.45
C GLN A 286 15.65 -17.92 -5.81
N MET A 287 16.69 -17.19 -5.38
CA MET A 287 16.55 -15.84 -4.82
C MET A 287 16.03 -14.84 -5.86
N LEU A 288 16.45 -14.95 -7.12
CA LEU A 288 15.96 -14.12 -8.21
C LEU A 288 14.48 -14.37 -8.50
N LEU A 289 14.08 -15.64 -8.64
CA LEU A 289 12.68 -16.01 -8.88
C LEU A 289 11.79 -15.59 -7.70
N LEU A 290 12.27 -15.75 -6.46
CA LEU A 290 11.57 -15.25 -5.27
C LEU A 290 11.43 -13.73 -5.28
N TYR A 291 12.45 -13.00 -5.71
CA TYR A 291 12.38 -11.55 -5.82
C TYR A 291 11.24 -11.11 -6.75
N ASP A 292 11.13 -11.73 -7.93
CA ASP A 292 10.08 -11.41 -8.89
C ASP A 292 8.69 -11.84 -8.37
N ILE A 293 8.56 -13.07 -7.87
CA ILE A 293 7.30 -13.60 -7.30
C ILE A 293 6.79 -12.73 -6.16
N PHE A 294 7.65 -12.30 -5.23
CA PHE A 294 7.20 -11.44 -4.13
C PHE A 294 6.66 -10.09 -4.60
N TRP A 295 7.10 -9.56 -5.76
CA TRP A 295 6.51 -8.36 -6.34
C TRP A 295 5.08 -8.58 -6.84
N TYR A 296 4.76 -9.74 -7.40
CA TYR A 296 3.37 -10.09 -7.76
C TYR A 296 2.46 -10.11 -6.52
N PHE A 297 2.82 -10.87 -5.50
CA PHE A 297 2.02 -11.01 -4.28
C PHE A 297 1.90 -9.69 -3.51
N ARG A 298 2.95 -8.87 -3.50
CA ARG A 298 2.89 -7.53 -2.91
C ARG A 298 2.00 -6.58 -3.71
N GLY A 299 1.98 -6.72 -5.04
CA GLY A 299 1.12 -5.96 -5.93
C GLY A 299 -0.35 -6.25 -5.69
N ASP A 300 -0.70 -7.54 -5.56
CA ASP A 300 -2.07 -8.02 -5.35
C ASP A 300 -2.71 -7.52 -4.04
N ARG A 301 -1.90 -7.34 -2.98
CA ARG A 301 -2.37 -6.81 -1.69
C ARG A 301 -2.74 -5.32 -1.69
N LYS A 302 -2.41 -4.56 -2.73
CA LYS A 302 -2.73 -3.12 -2.78
C LYS A 302 -4.23 -2.93 -3.02
N VAL A 303 -4.81 -1.83 -2.54
CA VAL A 303 -6.18 -1.44 -2.90
C VAL A 303 -6.24 -1.10 -4.39
N GLY A 304 -7.29 -1.51 -5.11
CA GLY A 304 -7.41 -1.36 -6.56
C GLY A 304 -6.34 -2.10 -7.38
N ALA A 305 -5.78 -3.20 -6.88
CA ALA A 305 -4.75 -3.97 -7.56
C ALA A 305 -5.25 -4.46 -8.94
N PRO A 306 -4.49 -4.24 -10.03
CA PRO A 306 -4.89 -4.69 -11.37
C PRO A 306 -5.24 -6.17 -11.47
N SER A 307 -4.61 -7.01 -10.63
CA SER A 307 -4.85 -8.44 -10.55
C SER A 307 -6.29 -8.82 -10.17
N ARG A 308 -7.03 -7.95 -9.47
CA ARG A 308 -8.44 -8.19 -9.13
C ARG A 308 -9.32 -8.29 -10.37
N ARG A 309 -8.97 -7.56 -11.43
CA ARG A 309 -9.69 -7.53 -12.71
C ARG A 309 -9.38 -8.70 -13.64
N LEU A 310 -8.39 -9.52 -13.31
CA LEU A 310 -8.05 -10.66 -14.15
C LEU A 310 -9.21 -11.65 -14.16
N ASP A 311 -9.46 -12.20 -15.34
CA ASP A 311 -10.39 -13.30 -15.53
C ASP A 311 -10.01 -14.49 -14.63
N ILE A 312 -11.01 -15.25 -14.20
CA ILE A 312 -10.82 -16.39 -13.31
C ILE A 312 -9.85 -17.43 -13.91
N ASN A 313 -9.88 -17.64 -15.22
CA ASN A 313 -8.98 -18.59 -15.89
C ASN A 313 -7.52 -18.10 -15.88
N VAL A 314 -7.30 -16.79 -15.96
CA VAL A 314 -5.95 -16.21 -15.87
C VAL A 314 -5.40 -16.39 -14.45
N LYS A 315 -6.22 -16.14 -13.43
CA LYS A 315 -5.85 -16.34 -12.02
C LYS A 315 -5.52 -17.81 -11.73
N GLU A 316 -6.37 -18.73 -12.19
CA GLU A 316 -6.15 -20.17 -12.03
C GLU A 316 -4.88 -20.65 -12.75
N ASN A 317 -4.63 -20.17 -13.96
CA ASN A 317 -3.39 -20.48 -14.67
C ASN A 317 -2.16 -19.91 -13.94
N PHE A 318 -2.24 -18.69 -13.40
CA PHE A 318 -1.17 -18.11 -12.58
C PHE A 318 -0.87 -18.99 -11.36
N HIS A 319 -1.88 -19.45 -10.61
CA HIS A 319 -1.67 -20.36 -9.49
C HIS A 319 -0.97 -21.66 -9.90
N ARG A 320 -1.40 -22.28 -11.00
CA ARG A 320 -0.78 -23.51 -11.53
C ARG A 320 0.68 -23.30 -11.91
N LEU A 321 1.01 -22.17 -12.55
CA LEU A 321 2.37 -21.84 -12.94
C LEU A 321 3.25 -21.57 -11.71
N ILE A 322 2.76 -20.81 -10.73
CA ILE A 322 3.48 -20.57 -9.47
C ILE A 322 3.70 -21.87 -8.71
N GLU A 323 2.71 -22.76 -8.64
CA GLU A 323 2.85 -24.08 -8.01
C GLU A 323 4.00 -24.87 -8.66
N THR A 324 4.08 -24.84 -10.00
CA THR A 324 5.15 -25.49 -10.76
C THR A 324 6.51 -24.90 -10.42
N VAL A 325 6.65 -23.56 -10.42
CA VAL A 325 7.89 -22.87 -10.04
C VAL A 325 8.30 -23.19 -8.60
N MET A 326 7.33 -23.28 -7.68
CA MET A 326 7.57 -23.57 -6.27
C MET A 326 8.11 -24.97 -6.00
N GLN A 327 7.96 -25.93 -6.91
CA GLN A 327 8.58 -27.25 -6.74
C GLN A 327 10.12 -27.15 -6.63
N ASP A 328 10.71 -26.17 -7.31
CA ASP A 328 12.17 -26.01 -7.41
C ASP A 328 12.77 -24.94 -6.49
N ILE A 329 11.94 -24.25 -5.71
CA ILE A 329 12.41 -23.30 -4.70
C ILE A 329 12.40 -23.97 -3.33
N SER A 330 13.47 -23.88 -2.54
CA SER A 330 13.48 -24.49 -1.21
C SER A 330 12.74 -23.64 -0.15
N VAL A 331 12.16 -24.28 0.88
CA VAL A 331 11.57 -23.57 2.03
C VAL A 331 12.64 -22.72 2.75
N ALA A 332 13.88 -23.21 2.80
CA ALA A 332 15.01 -22.47 3.38
C ALA A 332 15.26 -21.16 2.61
N SER A 333 15.23 -21.19 1.27
CA SER A 333 15.36 -20.02 0.41
C SER A 333 14.25 -19.00 0.69
N ILE A 334 13.00 -19.47 0.76
CA ILE A 334 11.83 -18.62 1.08
C ILE A 334 12.02 -17.95 2.45
N MET A 335 12.55 -18.64 3.46
CA MET A 335 12.71 -18.08 4.79
C MET A 335 13.92 -17.13 4.92
N GLN A 336 15.01 -17.40 4.20
CA GLN A 336 16.25 -16.63 4.26
C GLN A 336 16.25 -15.39 3.35
N PHE A 337 15.37 -15.33 2.35
CA PHE A 337 15.27 -14.20 1.44
C PHE A 337 15.14 -12.85 2.20
N ASP A 338 16.11 -11.94 2.05
CA ASP A 338 16.16 -10.65 2.77
C ASP A 338 16.55 -9.46 1.86
N ILE A 339 16.42 -9.64 0.55
CA ILE A 339 16.80 -8.64 -0.45
C ILE A 339 15.88 -7.42 -0.36
N MET A 340 14.57 -7.67 -0.35
CA MET A 340 13.53 -6.68 -0.06
C MET A 340 12.80 -6.99 1.27
N PRO A 341 12.17 -5.98 1.90
CA PRO A 341 11.29 -6.22 3.03
C PRO A 341 10.11 -7.12 2.63
N THR A 342 10.07 -8.32 3.20
CA THR A 342 9.00 -9.32 3.01
C THR A 342 8.46 -9.76 4.36
N ASP A 343 7.19 -9.53 4.64
CA ASP A 343 6.57 -9.94 5.91
C ASP A 343 6.36 -11.46 5.99
N PHE A 344 5.79 -11.93 7.11
CA PHE A 344 5.51 -13.36 7.29
C PHE A 344 4.40 -13.84 6.38
N ASP A 345 3.33 -13.06 6.24
CA ASP A 345 2.17 -13.42 5.44
C ASP A 345 2.54 -13.72 3.98
N LEU A 346 3.43 -12.93 3.37
CA LEU A 346 3.92 -13.21 2.01
C LEU A 346 4.72 -14.52 1.93
N ARG A 347 5.48 -14.87 2.97
CA ARG A 347 6.25 -16.13 3.00
C ARG A 347 5.33 -17.31 3.24
N ASP A 348 4.39 -17.17 4.16
CA ASP A 348 3.40 -18.19 4.49
C ASP A 348 2.48 -18.44 3.29
N ALA A 349 2.14 -17.42 2.50
CA ALA A 349 1.43 -17.60 1.23
C ALA A 349 2.16 -18.58 0.30
N LEU A 350 3.48 -18.45 0.14
CA LEU A 350 4.27 -19.37 -0.69
C LEU A 350 4.44 -20.76 -0.05
N ILE A 351 4.68 -20.82 1.26
CA ILE A 351 4.94 -22.09 1.97
C ILE A 351 3.65 -22.88 2.16
N LEU A 352 2.64 -22.29 2.78
CA LEU A 352 1.38 -22.95 3.09
C LEU A 352 0.47 -23.10 1.87
N GLY A 353 0.54 -22.15 0.93
CA GLY A 353 -0.32 -22.17 -0.27
C GLY A 353 0.17 -23.06 -1.41
N TYR A 354 1.48 -23.34 -1.50
CA TYR A 354 2.04 -24.08 -2.65
C TYR A 354 3.02 -25.21 -2.29
N LYS A 355 3.48 -25.31 -1.04
CA LYS A 355 4.35 -26.42 -0.61
C LYS A 355 3.67 -27.37 0.35
N ASN A 356 2.90 -26.82 1.29
CA ASN A 356 2.26 -27.59 2.36
C ASN A 356 0.76 -27.24 2.45
N ASN A 357 -0.01 -27.62 1.42
CA ASN A 357 -1.41 -27.20 1.21
C ASN A 357 -2.39 -27.65 2.32
N GLN A 358 -1.95 -28.48 3.27
CA GLN A 358 -2.71 -28.83 4.48
C GLN A 358 -1.77 -28.90 5.70
N THR A 359 -1.50 -27.74 6.30
CA THR A 359 -0.63 -27.66 7.49
C THR A 359 -1.45 -27.36 8.72
N ARG A 360 -1.29 -28.20 9.76
CA ARG A 360 -1.83 -27.95 11.10
C ARG A 360 -0.85 -27.14 11.95
N PRO A 361 -1.35 -26.26 12.83
CA PRO A 361 -0.48 -25.43 13.65
C PRO A 361 0.31 -26.28 14.64
N GLU A 362 1.64 -26.22 14.56
CA GLU A 362 2.52 -26.87 15.54
C GLU A 362 2.70 -26.04 16.81
N ARG A 363 2.57 -24.72 16.68
CA ARG A 363 2.85 -23.71 17.72
C ARG A 363 1.71 -22.72 17.79
N ILE A 364 1.41 -22.28 19.01
CA ILE A 364 0.41 -21.24 19.28
C ILE A 364 1.11 -20.08 20.00
N TYR A 365 0.93 -18.88 19.48
CA TYR A 365 1.53 -17.67 20.00
C TYR A 365 0.60 -17.01 21.01
N VAL A 366 1.12 -16.66 22.18
CA VAL A 366 0.45 -15.84 23.19
C VAL A 366 0.91 -14.40 22.94
N GLU A 367 0.21 -13.68 22.07
CA GLU A 367 0.72 -12.47 21.43
C GLU A 367 0.61 -11.20 22.26
N SER A 368 -0.51 -11.03 22.95
CA SER A 368 -0.82 -9.78 23.65
C SER A 368 -1.72 -9.98 24.87
N LEU A 369 -1.60 -9.06 25.83
CA LEU A 369 -2.39 -9.01 27.05
C LEU A 369 -3.19 -7.70 27.08
N ASP A 370 -4.51 -7.82 27.19
CA ASP A 370 -5.40 -6.72 27.55
C ASP A 370 -5.55 -6.70 29.07
N ILE A 371 -4.77 -5.85 29.74
CA ILE A 371 -4.71 -5.78 31.21
C ILE A 371 -6.04 -5.28 31.79
N ASP A 372 -6.68 -4.32 31.12
CA ASP A 372 -7.91 -3.69 31.59
C ASP A 372 -9.06 -4.68 31.55
N ARG A 373 -9.18 -5.47 30.47
CA ARG A 373 -10.21 -6.50 30.33
C ARG A 373 -9.80 -7.88 30.86
N GLN A 374 -8.55 -8.06 31.29
CA GLN A 374 -7.97 -9.32 31.77
C GLN A 374 -8.03 -10.45 30.72
N LEU A 375 -7.77 -10.13 29.46
CA LEU A 375 -7.78 -11.08 28.34
C LEU A 375 -6.40 -11.26 27.73
N THR A 376 -6.08 -12.48 27.28
CA THR A 376 -4.87 -12.75 26.50
C THR A 376 -5.25 -13.26 25.12
N LEU A 377 -4.50 -12.83 24.12
CA LEU A 377 -4.67 -13.25 22.73
C LEU A 377 -3.79 -14.46 22.44
N LEU A 378 -4.41 -15.53 21.96
CA LEU A 378 -3.76 -16.65 21.31
C LEU A 378 -3.89 -16.50 19.79
N HIS A 379 -2.82 -16.80 19.06
CA HIS A 379 -2.79 -16.71 17.61
C HIS A 379 -2.04 -17.89 17.02
N TYR A 380 -2.59 -18.47 15.95
CA TYR A 380 -1.89 -19.39 15.07
C TYR A 380 -2.40 -19.26 13.64
N ILE A 381 -1.66 -19.85 12.70
CA ILE A 381 -2.02 -19.90 11.29
C ILE A 381 -2.26 -21.35 10.86
N PHE A 382 -3.10 -21.55 9.85
CA PHE A 382 -3.42 -22.87 9.30
C PHE A 382 -3.76 -22.77 7.81
N SER A 383 -3.69 -23.88 7.09
CA SER A 383 -4.23 -24.02 5.73
C SER A 383 -5.25 -25.16 5.65
N GLY A 384 -6.23 -25.03 4.76
CA GLY A 384 -7.40 -25.91 4.68
C GLY A 384 -8.45 -25.60 5.76
N ASP A 385 -9.18 -26.63 6.19
CA ASP A 385 -10.28 -26.46 7.16
C ASP A 385 -9.80 -25.98 8.53
N LEU A 386 -10.70 -25.26 9.23
CA LEU A 386 -10.49 -24.81 10.62
C LEU A 386 -10.19 -26.03 11.52
N PRO A 387 -9.02 -26.07 12.21
CA PRO A 387 -8.68 -27.18 13.08
C PRO A 387 -9.61 -27.30 14.29
N GLU A 388 -9.76 -28.52 14.83
CA GLU A 388 -10.52 -28.75 16.06
C GLU A 388 -9.71 -28.24 17.26
N GLU A 389 -10.06 -27.07 17.77
CA GLU A 389 -9.40 -26.42 18.90
C GLU A 389 -10.09 -26.74 20.23
N LYS A 390 -9.31 -27.20 21.23
CA LYS A 390 -9.79 -27.38 22.61
C LYS A 390 -8.89 -26.65 23.60
N ILE A 391 -9.49 -25.75 24.37
CA ILE A 391 -8.80 -24.89 25.33
C ILE A 391 -9.17 -25.32 26.75
N THR A 392 -8.17 -25.67 27.54
CA THR A 392 -8.34 -25.98 28.97
C THR A 392 -7.81 -24.82 29.79
N TYR A 393 -8.64 -24.18 30.61
CA TYR A 393 -8.27 -23.11 31.53
C TYR A 393 -8.56 -23.54 32.97
N LYS A 394 -7.54 -23.48 33.84
CA LYS A 394 -7.58 -23.99 35.24
C LYS A 394 -8.12 -25.44 35.35
N GLY A 395 -7.88 -26.27 34.34
CA GLY A 395 -8.32 -27.66 34.30
C GLY A 395 -9.72 -27.89 33.71
N LEU A 396 -10.46 -26.82 33.37
CA LEU A 396 -11.80 -26.91 32.76
C LEU A 396 -11.72 -26.55 31.27
N THR A 397 -12.48 -27.24 30.43
CA THR A 397 -12.63 -26.85 29.02
C THR A 397 -13.47 -25.60 28.93
N ILE A 398 -12.99 -24.59 28.20
CA ILE A 398 -13.68 -23.30 28.03
C ILE A 398 -13.86 -22.98 26.54
N ASN A 399 -14.87 -22.17 26.25
CA ASN A 399 -14.99 -21.52 24.95
C ASN A 399 -14.21 -20.19 24.94
N PRO A 400 -13.67 -19.76 23.78
CA PRO A 400 -13.13 -18.42 23.63
C PRO A 400 -14.14 -17.35 23.99
N LYS A 401 -13.70 -16.26 24.64
CA LYS A 401 -14.57 -15.08 24.86
C LYS A 401 -14.84 -14.34 23.55
N HIS A 402 -13.80 -14.25 22.72
CA HIS A 402 -13.88 -13.74 21.36
C HIS A 402 -12.96 -14.57 20.49
N SER A 403 -13.32 -14.76 19.23
CA SER A 403 -12.47 -15.43 18.27
C SER A 403 -12.68 -14.83 16.88
N LYS A 404 -11.72 -15.08 15.99
CA LYS A 404 -11.73 -14.62 14.61
C LYS A 404 -10.90 -15.54 13.72
N VAL A 405 -11.46 -15.94 12.59
CA VAL A 405 -10.74 -16.45 11.44
C VAL A 405 -10.59 -15.34 10.42
N ARG A 406 -9.36 -15.11 9.96
CA ARG A 406 -9.05 -14.15 8.88
C ARG A 406 -8.37 -14.91 7.75
N THR A 407 -9.02 -14.95 6.59
CA THR A 407 -8.48 -15.54 5.37
C THR A 407 -7.42 -14.63 4.76
N MET A 408 -6.44 -15.25 4.09
CA MET A 408 -5.38 -14.57 3.36
C MET A 408 -5.47 -14.96 1.90
N ASP A 409 -6.18 -14.11 1.16
CA ASP A 409 -6.49 -14.32 -0.25
C ASP A 409 -5.44 -13.65 -1.13
N PHE A 410 -4.99 -14.39 -2.14
CA PHE A 410 -4.12 -13.89 -3.20
C PHE A 410 -4.67 -14.35 -4.54
N PHE A 411 -4.81 -13.42 -5.47
CA PHE A 411 -5.32 -13.69 -6.83
C PHE A 411 -6.66 -14.43 -6.85
N GLY A 412 -7.52 -14.19 -5.83
CA GLY A 412 -8.84 -14.82 -5.71
C GLY A 412 -8.87 -16.19 -5.04
N ARG A 413 -7.73 -16.69 -4.54
CA ARG A 413 -7.64 -17.95 -3.79
C ARG A 413 -7.18 -17.71 -2.36
N THR A 414 -7.89 -18.32 -1.39
CA THR A 414 -7.42 -18.40 -0.01
C THR A 414 -6.24 -19.37 0.09
N LEU A 415 -5.06 -18.87 0.46
CA LEU A 415 -3.86 -19.69 0.59
C LEU A 415 -3.65 -20.21 2.01
N PHE A 416 -4.03 -19.42 3.02
CA PHE A 416 -4.00 -19.78 4.43
C PHE A 416 -4.89 -18.84 5.24
N SER A 417 -5.08 -19.14 6.53
CA SER A 417 -5.88 -18.33 7.44
C SER A 417 -5.16 -18.12 8.76
N HIS A 418 -5.42 -16.96 9.38
CA HIS A 418 -5.07 -16.66 10.75
C HIS A 418 -6.23 -16.98 11.69
N ARG A 419 -5.94 -17.56 12.84
CA ARG A 419 -6.89 -17.79 13.93
C ARG A 419 -6.51 -16.97 15.16
N TYR A 420 -7.36 -16.04 15.56
CA TYR A 420 -7.21 -15.20 16.76
C TYR A 420 -8.22 -15.64 17.82
N ILE A 421 -7.77 -15.81 19.06
CA ILE A 421 -8.58 -16.33 20.16
C ILE A 421 -8.30 -15.56 21.44
N TRP A 422 -9.31 -14.92 22.01
CA TRP A 422 -9.21 -14.22 23.28
C TRP A 422 -9.75 -15.09 24.42
N ILE A 423 -8.90 -15.34 25.42
CA ILE A 423 -9.24 -16.12 26.62
C ILE A 423 -8.89 -15.34 27.90
N PRO A 424 -9.43 -15.73 29.07
CA PRO A 424 -9.06 -15.12 30.35
C PRO A 424 -7.55 -15.23 30.64
N ALA A 425 -6.93 -14.14 31.10
CA ALA A 425 -5.48 -14.07 31.33
C ALA A 425 -5.02 -14.50 32.74
N ASN A 426 -5.94 -14.60 33.71
CA ASN A 426 -5.66 -14.75 35.14
C ASN A 426 -5.60 -16.22 35.62
N GLY A 427 -4.99 -17.10 34.83
CA GLY A 427 -4.91 -18.54 35.12
C GLY A 427 -3.95 -19.31 34.22
N THR A 428 -3.80 -20.60 34.50
CA THR A 428 -3.06 -21.53 33.64
C THR A 428 -3.97 -22.04 32.54
N PHE A 429 -3.48 -22.09 31.31
CA PHE A 429 -4.20 -22.68 30.19
C PHE A 429 -3.30 -23.58 29.35
N ASP A 430 -3.93 -24.54 28.69
CA ASP A 430 -3.34 -25.44 27.71
C ASP A 430 -4.26 -25.49 26.48
N VAL A 431 -3.67 -25.65 25.30
CA VAL A 431 -4.42 -25.77 24.04
C VAL A 431 -4.02 -27.05 23.32
N SER A 432 -5.03 -27.77 22.84
CA SER A 432 -4.86 -28.87 21.89
C SER A 432 -5.52 -28.55 20.58
N ILE A 433 -4.88 -28.95 19.49
CA ILE A 433 -5.38 -28.83 18.12
C ILE A 433 -5.44 -30.24 17.53
N ASP A 434 -6.61 -30.64 17.03
CA ASP A 434 -6.90 -31.98 16.51
C ASP A 434 -6.46 -33.07 17.50
N GLY A 435 -6.87 -32.93 18.77
CA GLY A 435 -6.53 -33.84 19.86
C GLY A 435 -5.07 -33.77 20.37
N ASN A 436 -4.18 -33.04 19.69
CA ASN A 436 -2.76 -32.96 20.04
C ASN A 436 -2.44 -31.69 20.81
N LYS A 437 -1.84 -31.82 22.00
CA LYS A 437 -1.39 -30.66 22.79
C LYS A 437 -0.30 -29.89 22.05
N ARG A 438 -0.45 -28.57 21.94
CA ARG A 438 0.49 -27.70 21.22
C ARG A 438 1.36 -26.88 22.17
N GLU A 439 2.55 -26.53 21.68
CA GLU A 439 3.47 -25.66 22.40
C GLU A 439 2.96 -24.21 22.39
N LEU A 440 3.02 -23.55 23.55
CA LEU A 440 2.68 -22.13 23.71
C LEU A 440 3.96 -21.28 23.68
N ILE A 441 4.03 -20.33 22.77
CA ILE A 441 5.16 -19.40 22.62
C ILE A 441 4.73 -18.01 23.04
N ILE A 442 5.49 -17.38 23.96
CA ILE A 442 5.17 -16.02 24.42
C ILE A 442 5.64 -14.99 23.40
N GLY A 443 4.77 -14.03 23.12
CA GLY A 443 5.02 -12.91 22.23
C GLY A 443 4.60 -13.20 20.79
N LYS A 444 4.78 -12.20 19.93
CA LYS A 444 4.48 -12.31 18.50
C LYS A 444 5.50 -13.22 17.81
N ARG A 445 5.10 -13.79 16.66
CA ARG A 445 6.04 -14.46 15.76
C ARG A 445 7.16 -13.50 15.38
N THR A 446 8.39 -13.90 15.65
CA THR A 446 9.60 -13.13 15.29
C THR A 446 10.42 -13.91 14.28
N ARG A 447 11.19 -13.20 13.44
CA ARG A 447 12.12 -13.88 12.54
C ARG A 447 13.19 -14.49 13.43
N SER A 448 13.34 -15.81 13.36
CA SER A 448 14.52 -16.49 13.85
C SER A 448 15.74 -15.86 13.16
N HIS A 449 16.54 -15.10 13.90
CA HIS A 449 17.81 -14.56 13.40
C HIS A 449 18.86 -15.68 13.40
N PHE A 450 18.60 -16.76 12.65
CA PHE A 450 19.57 -17.83 12.40
C PHE A 450 19.99 -17.76 10.94
N ALA A 451 20.60 -16.64 10.57
CA ALA A 451 21.37 -16.56 9.34
C ALA A 451 22.67 -15.86 9.72
N LEU A 452 23.73 -16.65 9.90
CA LEU A 452 25.08 -16.17 9.65
C LEU A 452 25.07 -15.71 8.20
N ARG A 453 24.79 -14.41 7.96
CA ARG A 453 24.70 -13.89 6.59
C ARG A 453 26.05 -14.16 5.94
N PRO A 454 26.13 -14.81 4.77
CA PRO A 454 27.41 -15.11 4.13
C PRO A 454 28.30 -13.87 4.00
N TYR A 455 27.70 -12.71 3.77
CA TYR A 455 28.36 -11.41 3.80
C TYR A 455 28.85 -10.97 5.20
N THR A 456 28.06 -11.17 6.26
CA THR A 456 28.49 -10.87 7.64
C THR A 456 29.56 -11.84 8.12
N VAL A 457 29.49 -13.10 7.70
CA VAL A 457 30.52 -14.13 7.90
C VAL A 457 31.78 -13.78 7.13
N SER A 458 31.66 -13.38 5.86
CA SER A 458 32.76 -12.95 5.02
C SER A 458 33.46 -11.72 5.60
N LYS A 459 32.71 -10.72 6.11
CA LYS A 459 33.28 -9.59 6.86
C LYS A 459 33.98 -10.02 8.15
N ALA A 460 33.37 -10.94 8.91
CA ALA A 460 33.98 -11.50 10.11
C ALA A 460 35.31 -12.22 9.82
N LEU A 461 35.33 -13.04 8.77
CA LEU A 461 36.48 -13.81 8.33
C LEU A 461 37.56 -12.93 7.69
N ALA A 462 37.17 -11.81 7.07
CA ALA A 462 38.07 -10.79 6.52
C ALA A 462 38.63 -9.82 7.57
N GLY A 463 38.39 -10.05 8.87
CA GLY A 463 38.91 -9.21 9.96
C GLY A 463 38.27 -7.82 10.06
N ILE A 464 37.16 -7.58 9.38
CA ILE A 464 36.43 -6.31 9.44
C ILE A 464 35.59 -6.31 10.72
N ASP A 465 35.78 -5.29 11.57
CA ASP A 465 35.06 -5.17 12.84
C ASP A 465 33.54 -4.99 12.64
N ILE A 466 32.83 -6.10 12.75
CA ILE A 466 31.36 -6.20 12.72
C ILE A 466 30.72 -5.93 14.09
N THR A 467 31.47 -5.55 15.12
CA THR A 467 30.97 -5.46 16.51
C THR A 467 30.33 -4.13 16.88
N SER A 468 30.23 -3.14 15.98
CA SER A 468 29.66 -1.83 16.36
C SER A 468 28.17 -1.86 16.75
N LYS A 469 27.42 -2.96 16.50
CA LYS A 469 26.16 -3.26 17.21
C LYS A 469 25.93 -4.76 17.42
N LYS A 470 26.58 -5.35 18.44
CA LYS A 470 26.10 -6.61 19.05
C LYS A 470 24.83 -6.34 19.85
N VAL A 471 23.65 -6.61 19.27
CA VAL A 471 22.45 -6.89 20.08
C VAL A 471 22.40 -8.40 20.29
N SER A 472 22.89 -8.87 21.43
CA SER A 472 22.64 -10.23 21.90
C SER A 472 21.20 -10.33 22.40
N LEU A 473 20.31 -10.97 21.64
CA LEU A 473 19.04 -11.43 22.19
C LEU A 473 19.21 -12.88 22.68
N PRO A 474 18.90 -13.17 23.95
CA PRO A 474 18.96 -14.54 24.45
C PRO A 474 17.85 -15.38 23.80
N LEU A 475 18.19 -16.63 23.44
CA LEU A 475 17.24 -17.65 23.04
C LEU A 475 16.18 -17.85 24.13
N PRO A 476 14.87 -17.89 23.82
CA PRO A 476 13.88 -18.30 24.79
C PRO A 476 13.81 -19.84 24.80
N THR A 477 14.63 -20.48 25.63
CA THR A 477 14.23 -21.74 26.24
C THR A 477 13.71 -21.41 27.62
N LYS A 478 12.40 -21.15 27.77
CA LYS A 478 11.83 -20.82 29.08
C LYS A 478 10.57 -21.63 29.34
N SER A 479 10.65 -22.44 30.39
CA SER A 479 9.60 -23.32 30.89
C SER A 479 8.31 -22.58 31.28
N LYS A 480 7.24 -23.35 31.54
CA LYS A 480 5.91 -22.93 32.02
C LYS A 480 5.91 -21.86 33.13
N SER A 481 7.00 -21.74 33.91
CA SER A 481 7.17 -20.71 34.95
C SER A 481 7.35 -19.28 34.42
N SER A 482 7.67 -19.10 33.14
CA SER A 482 7.90 -17.79 32.51
C SER A 482 6.62 -17.07 32.08
N ILE A 483 5.54 -17.81 31.79
CA ILE A 483 4.24 -17.25 31.43
C ILE A 483 3.65 -16.49 32.62
N ALA A 484 3.67 -17.09 33.82
CA ALA A 484 3.25 -16.43 35.05
C ALA A 484 4.10 -15.17 35.35
N ARG A 485 5.41 -15.23 35.07
CA ARG A 485 6.33 -14.10 35.29
C ARG A 485 6.17 -12.99 34.25
N PHE A 486 5.80 -13.30 33.01
CA PHE A 486 5.46 -12.31 31.98
C PHE A 486 4.17 -11.56 32.34
N VAL A 487 3.13 -12.29 32.77
CA VAL A 487 1.89 -11.69 33.29
C VAL A 487 2.16 -10.84 34.53
N LEU A 488 2.98 -11.31 35.48
CA LEU A 488 3.40 -10.54 36.65
C LEU A 488 4.24 -9.30 36.31
N ASN A 489 5.16 -9.38 35.34
CA ASN A 489 5.99 -8.23 34.91
C ASN A 489 5.18 -7.17 34.15
N ALA A 490 4.17 -7.58 33.38
CA ALA A 490 3.22 -6.66 32.74
C ALA A 490 2.35 -5.93 33.79
N ILE A 491 2.09 -6.57 34.92
CA ILE A 491 1.38 -5.97 36.07
C ILE A 491 2.32 -5.09 36.92
N GLN A 492 3.61 -5.44 37.06
CA GLN A 492 4.60 -4.74 37.89
C GLN A 492 5.26 -3.52 37.23
N THR A 493 5.07 -3.28 35.93
CA THR A 493 5.69 -2.15 35.20
C THR A 493 5.09 -0.77 35.52
N LYS A 494 4.34 -0.63 36.62
CA LYS A 494 3.85 0.65 37.14
C LYS A 494 4.75 1.34 38.17
N THR A 495 5.82 0.71 38.66
CA THR A 495 6.66 1.30 39.71
C THR A 495 8.12 0.91 39.55
N HIS A 496 8.90 1.71 38.83
CA HIS A 496 10.28 2.10 39.16
C HIS A 496 10.97 2.78 37.99
N LEU A 497 11.22 4.09 38.12
CA LEU A 497 12.23 4.82 37.34
C LEU A 497 12.67 6.04 38.16
N PHE A 498 13.83 5.98 38.82
CA PHE A 498 14.67 7.15 39.08
C PHE A 498 16.08 6.72 39.51
N LYS A 499 17.09 7.04 38.69
CA LYS A 499 18.34 7.77 39.05
C LYS A 499 19.44 7.53 38.00
N LYS A 500 19.81 8.58 37.26
CA LYS A 500 21.06 9.36 37.46
C LYS A 500 21.05 10.57 36.51
N ARG A 501 21.34 11.75 37.07
CA ARG A 501 21.46 13.04 36.38
C ARG A 501 22.86 13.20 35.79
N ASN A 502 22.93 13.65 34.54
CA ASN A 502 23.99 14.53 34.02
C ASN A 502 23.29 15.79 33.47
N PRO A 503 23.89 17.00 33.60
CA PRO A 503 23.24 18.23 33.18
C PRO A 503 23.47 18.43 31.68
N ILE A 504 22.43 18.27 30.88
CA ILE A 504 22.43 18.53 29.43
C ILE A 504 21.15 19.30 29.14
N GLN A 505 21.25 20.36 28.32
CA GLN A 505 20.13 21.14 27.79
C GLN A 505 18.92 20.23 27.51
N THR A 506 17.83 20.44 28.24
CA THR A 506 16.59 19.67 28.09
C THR A 506 16.05 19.85 26.69
N ASN A 507 16.01 18.77 25.91
CA ASN A 507 15.28 18.73 24.64
C ASN A 507 13.78 18.97 24.94
N HIS A 508 13.05 19.61 24.02
CA HIS A 508 11.62 19.97 24.17
C HIS A 508 10.76 18.80 24.65
N ASP A 509 10.98 17.60 24.10
CA ASP A 509 10.30 16.38 24.55
C ASP A 509 10.52 16.08 26.04
N ASP A 510 11.73 16.29 26.56
CA ASP A 510 12.06 16.05 27.96
C ASP A 510 11.37 17.08 28.88
N LEU A 511 11.20 18.32 28.41
CA LEU A 511 10.40 19.35 29.10
C LEU A 511 8.91 18.95 29.13
N LEU A 512 8.34 18.51 28.00
CA LEU A 512 6.95 18.05 27.95
C LEU A 512 6.69 16.85 28.86
N LEU A 513 7.65 15.93 28.96
CA LEU A 513 7.57 14.81 29.90
C LEU A 513 7.54 15.27 31.36
N GLN A 514 8.28 16.32 31.71
CA GLN A 514 8.25 16.90 33.06
C GLN A 514 6.95 17.67 33.32
N LEU A 515 6.50 18.46 32.36
CA LEU A 515 5.27 19.23 32.46
C LEU A 515 4.04 18.33 32.54
N SER A 516 4.03 17.18 31.86
CA SER A 516 2.88 16.27 31.85
C SER A 516 2.57 15.65 33.21
N VAL A 517 3.54 15.60 34.12
CA VAL A 517 3.39 15.12 35.50
C VAL A 517 3.40 16.24 36.54
N SER A 518 3.38 17.51 36.11
CA SER A 518 3.28 18.64 37.03
C SER A 518 1.92 18.64 37.75
N PRO A 519 1.84 19.12 39.01
CA PRO A 519 0.58 19.16 39.76
C PRO A 519 -0.54 19.91 39.04
N GLU A 520 -0.20 21.00 38.33
CA GLU A 520 -1.16 21.79 37.54
C GLU A 520 -1.75 20.98 36.39
N ASN A 521 -0.90 20.37 35.55
CA ASN A 521 -1.36 19.56 34.42
C ASN A 521 -2.04 18.27 34.85
N LEU A 522 -1.62 17.66 35.96
CA LEU A 522 -2.33 16.53 36.56
C LEU A 522 -3.71 16.96 37.07
N SER A 523 -3.83 18.12 37.72
CA SER A 523 -5.14 18.64 38.13
C SER A 523 -6.05 18.89 36.92
N LYS A 524 -5.49 19.30 35.78
CA LYS A 524 -6.24 19.66 34.58
C LYS A 524 -6.62 18.46 33.70
N PHE A 525 -5.69 17.55 33.45
CA PHE A 525 -5.81 16.51 32.41
C PHE A 525 -5.78 15.07 32.92
N ASN A 526 -5.53 14.82 34.20
CA ASN A 526 -5.43 13.45 34.70
C ASN A 526 -6.70 12.64 34.38
N ASN A 527 -6.50 11.48 33.75
CA ASN A 527 -7.54 10.55 33.32
C ASN A 527 -8.59 11.17 32.36
N CYS A 528 -8.20 12.18 31.60
CA CYS A 528 -9.13 12.84 30.69
C CYS A 528 -9.57 11.95 29.52
N TRP A 529 -10.70 12.32 28.93
CA TRP A 529 -11.21 11.77 27.68
C TRP A 529 -11.09 12.86 26.62
N ILE A 530 -10.46 12.52 25.50
CA ILE A 530 -10.24 13.44 24.38
C ILE A 530 -11.13 13.01 23.22
N PHE A 531 -11.79 14.00 22.59
CA PHE A 531 -12.67 13.82 21.45
C PHE A 531 -12.19 14.67 20.28
N MET A 532 -12.32 14.18 19.05
CA MET A 532 -11.88 14.90 17.85
C MET A 532 -12.61 14.40 16.60
N ASP A 533 -12.98 15.30 15.70
CA ASP A 533 -13.44 14.92 14.36
C ASP A 533 -12.28 15.08 13.36
N ARG A 534 -12.24 16.18 12.61
CA ARG A 534 -11.09 16.57 11.78
C ARG A 534 -10.24 17.58 12.54
N ILE A 535 -9.03 17.84 12.03
CA ILE A 535 -8.16 18.89 12.58
C ILE A 535 -8.85 20.26 12.49
N PHE A 536 -9.36 20.62 11.30
CA PHE A 536 -9.88 21.96 11.04
C PHE A 536 -11.40 22.09 11.06
N ARG A 537 -12.14 20.99 11.26
CA ARG A 537 -13.61 20.99 11.28
C ARG A 537 -14.16 19.99 12.28
N ALA A 538 -15.24 20.37 12.95
CA ALA A 538 -16.02 19.51 13.84
C ALA A 538 -17.22 18.91 13.07
N ASN A 539 -18.38 18.78 13.73
CA ASN A 539 -19.66 18.37 13.14
C ASN A 539 -19.74 16.92 12.65
N ASP A 540 -19.00 16.02 13.29
CA ASP A 540 -19.10 14.57 13.06
C ASP A 540 -19.34 13.83 14.40
N ASN A 541 -19.22 12.51 14.42
CA ASN A 541 -19.58 11.66 15.55
C ASN A 541 -18.95 12.08 16.89
N ALA A 542 -17.73 12.61 16.90
CA ALA A 542 -17.07 13.02 18.14
C ALA A 542 -17.70 14.28 18.72
N GLU A 543 -18.13 15.25 17.91
CA GLU A 543 -18.82 16.45 18.40
C GLU A 543 -20.12 16.07 19.12
N HIS A 544 -20.94 15.22 18.49
CA HIS A 544 -22.21 14.74 19.05
C HIS A 544 -21.98 13.96 20.34
N LEU A 545 -21.01 13.05 20.35
CA LEU A 545 -20.67 12.25 21.51
C LEU A 545 -20.10 13.08 22.66
N TYR A 546 -19.22 14.05 22.36
CA TYR A 546 -18.69 14.97 23.37
C TYR A 546 -19.83 15.74 24.03
N ARG A 547 -20.76 16.28 23.24
CA ARG A 547 -21.91 17.04 23.73
C ARG A 547 -22.76 16.20 24.67
N HIS A 548 -23.00 14.94 24.32
CA HIS A 548 -23.71 13.98 25.17
C HIS A 548 -22.96 13.70 26.48
N VAL A 549 -21.67 13.37 26.41
CA VAL A 549 -20.84 13.06 27.59
C VAL A 549 -20.71 14.27 28.52
N HIS A 550 -20.48 15.46 27.97
CA HIS A 550 -20.32 16.68 28.74
C HIS A 550 -21.60 17.05 29.50
N ARG A 551 -22.76 16.91 28.85
CA ARG A 551 -24.07 17.25 29.46
C ARG A 551 -24.55 16.20 30.45
N ASN A 552 -24.49 14.91 30.07
CA ASN A 552 -25.12 13.83 30.84
C ASN A 552 -24.16 13.17 31.85
N HIS A 553 -22.85 13.30 31.66
CA HIS A 553 -21.82 12.66 32.49
C HIS A 553 -20.73 13.66 32.97
N PRO A 554 -21.09 14.78 33.62
CA PRO A 554 -20.18 15.91 33.90
C PRO A 554 -19.01 15.58 34.86
N LYS A 555 -19.03 14.42 35.51
CA LYS A 555 -17.91 13.91 36.32
C LYS A 555 -16.72 13.44 35.47
N ILE A 556 -16.92 13.27 34.17
CA ILE A 556 -15.86 12.86 33.24
C ILE A 556 -15.11 14.11 32.81
N ASN A 557 -13.78 14.06 32.98
CA ASN A 557 -12.90 15.11 32.50
C ASN A 557 -12.77 15.04 30.97
N SER A 558 -13.72 15.61 30.24
CA SER A 558 -13.76 15.60 28.77
C SER A 558 -13.19 16.88 28.14
N TRP A 559 -12.45 16.71 27.04
CA TRP A 559 -11.89 17.78 26.21
C TRP A 559 -12.12 17.49 24.73
N PHE A 560 -12.32 18.55 23.94
CA PHE A 560 -12.47 18.45 22.48
C PHE A 560 -11.27 19.09 21.80
N VAL A 561 -10.64 18.39 20.86
CA VAL A 561 -9.47 18.87 20.13
C VAL A 561 -9.90 19.40 18.78
N LEU A 562 -9.47 20.61 18.47
CA LEU A 562 -9.75 21.30 17.21
C LEU A 562 -8.60 22.26 16.91
N ASP A 563 -8.38 22.61 15.65
CA ASP A 563 -7.47 23.71 15.29
C ASP A 563 -8.05 25.06 15.73
N LYS A 564 -7.18 25.97 16.19
CA LYS A 564 -7.61 27.27 16.72
C LYS A 564 -8.21 28.18 15.64
N ASP A 565 -7.79 27.99 14.39
CA ASP A 565 -8.27 28.77 13.25
C ASP A 565 -9.48 28.12 12.56
N SER A 566 -10.05 27.06 13.16
CA SER A 566 -11.26 26.40 12.66
C SER A 566 -12.48 27.34 12.72
N PRO A 567 -13.35 27.34 11.69
CA PRO A 567 -14.61 28.10 11.72
C PRO A 567 -15.55 27.65 12.85
N ASP A 568 -15.38 26.43 13.36
CA ASP A 568 -16.20 25.88 14.44
C ASP A 568 -15.74 26.31 15.84
N TRP A 569 -14.55 26.90 15.98
CA TRP A 569 -13.93 27.16 17.28
C TRP A 569 -14.80 28.04 18.20
N ASP A 570 -15.21 29.21 17.71
CA ASP A 570 -16.00 30.17 18.49
C ASP A 570 -17.42 29.64 18.77
N ARG A 571 -18.03 28.94 17.81
CA ARG A 571 -19.32 28.27 17.98
C ARG A 571 -19.28 27.28 19.15
N LEU A 572 -18.28 26.40 19.15
CA LEU A 572 -18.14 25.36 20.18
C LEU A 572 -17.80 25.93 21.56
N ILE A 573 -16.97 26.98 21.64
CA ILE A 573 -16.77 27.72 22.91
C ILE A 573 -18.08 28.29 23.42
N GLY A 574 -18.88 28.92 22.53
CA GLY A 574 -20.20 29.46 22.87
C GLY A 574 -21.17 28.40 23.39
N GLU A 575 -21.06 27.15 22.92
CA GLU A 575 -21.83 26.01 23.41
C GLU A 575 -21.30 25.39 24.72
N GLY A 576 -20.20 25.90 25.27
CA GLY A 576 -19.58 25.46 26.51
C GLY A 576 -18.55 24.33 26.34
N PHE A 577 -18.05 24.08 25.13
CA PHE A 577 -17.01 23.08 24.91
C PHE A 577 -15.68 23.49 25.55
N ARG A 578 -15.02 22.51 26.16
CA ARG A 578 -13.64 22.63 26.65
C ARG A 578 -12.67 22.27 25.53
N LEU A 579 -12.24 23.29 24.78
CA LEU A 579 -11.37 23.11 23.62
C LEU A 579 -9.89 23.02 23.99
N ILE A 580 -9.13 22.23 23.22
CA ILE A 580 -7.67 22.23 23.19
C ILE A 580 -7.22 22.40 21.74
N ALA A 581 -6.30 23.33 21.49
CA ALA A 581 -5.76 23.56 20.15
C ALA A 581 -4.91 22.37 19.68
N HIS A 582 -5.22 21.84 18.51
CA HIS A 582 -4.52 20.70 17.90
C HIS A 582 -3.01 20.97 17.75
N GLY A 583 -2.19 19.92 17.85
CA GLY A 583 -0.72 19.98 17.70
C GLY A 583 0.07 20.72 18.80
N THR A 584 -0.59 21.49 19.67
CA THR A 584 0.07 22.27 20.73
C THR A 584 0.69 21.40 21.82
N ASP A 585 1.59 21.99 22.61
CA ASP A 585 2.18 21.33 23.78
C ASP A 585 1.12 20.95 24.83
N GLU A 586 0.08 21.76 24.98
CA GLU A 586 -1.08 21.46 25.82
C GLU A 586 -1.80 20.19 25.33
N HIS A 587 -2.03 20.07 24.02
CA HIS A 587 -2.60 18.86 23.43
C HIS A 587 -1.74 17.62 23.69
N LYS A 588 -0.42 17.71 23.49
CA LYS A 588 0.51 16.59 23.78
C LYS A 588 0.50 16.19 25.26
N ILE A 589 0.41 17.18 26.16
CA ILE A 589 0.31 16.94 27.61
C ILE A 589 -1.03 16.27 27.98
N ALA A 590 -2.14 16.71 27.39
CA ALA A 590 -3.44 16.10 27.59
C ALA A 590 -3.44 14.63 27.11
N LEU A 591 -2.91 14.36 25.92
CA LEU A 591 -2.75 13.02 25.36
C LEU A 591 -1.95 12.09 26.28
N MET A 592 -0.83 12.54 26.85
CA MET A 592 -0.05 11.73 27.80
C MET A 592 -0.80 11.38 29.09
N ASN A 593 -1.85 12.13 29.43
CA ASN A 593 -2.71 11.92 30.60
C ASN A 593 -4.09 11.32 30.27
N ALA A 594 -4.36 11.08 28.98
CA ALA A 594 -5.64 10.60 28.51
C ALA A 594 -5.84 9.10 28.81
N LYS A 595 -7.08 8.75 29.18
CA LYS A 595 -7.53 7.35 29.26
C LYS A 595 -8.20 6.90 27.97
N ILE A 596 -8.94 7.79 27.34
CA ILE A 596 -9.65 7.52 26.09
C ILE A 596 -9.34 8.66 25.13
N TYR A 597 -9.09 8.28 23.88
CA TYR A 597 -9.03 9.21 22.76
C TYR A 597 -9.99 8.69 21.69
N ALA A 598 -11.09 9.41 21.49
CA ALA A 598 -12.14 9.06 20.55
C ALA A 598 -12.12 9.98 19.34
N SER A 599 -12.17 9.40 18.14
CA SER A 599 -12.09 10.16 16.90
C SER A 599 -12.95 9.59 15.79
N SER A 600 -13.59 10.46 15.01
CA SER A 600 -14.33 10.10 13.78
C SER A 600 -13.40 9.77 12.60
N HIS A 601 -12.10 10.11 12.72
CA HIS A 601 -11.07 9.85 11.71
C HIS A 601 -9.95 8.93 12.23
N LEU A 602 -9.29 8.21 11.31
CA LEU A 602 -8.33 7.13 11.58
C LEU A 602 -6.92 7.39 11.03
N ASP A 603 -6.67 8.56 10.45
CA ASP A 603 -5.35 8.91 9.92
C ASP A 603 -4.25 8.76 10.96
N LYS A 604 -3.02 8.50 10.51
CA LYS A 604 -1.90 8.20 11.44
C LYS A 604 -1.71 9.35 12.43
N PHE A 605 -1.74 10.59 11.95
CA PHE A 605 -1.60 11.80 12.77
C PHE A 605 -2.78 12.02 13.73
N VAL A 606 -3.93 11.36 13.52
CA VAL A 606 -5.08 11.36 14.44
C VAL A 606 -5.00 10.20 15.42
N SER A 607 -4.78 8.97 14.95
CA SER A 607 -4.74 7.78 15.81
C SER A 607 -3.50 7.70 16.70
N ASN A 608 -2.38 8.28 16.25
CA ASN A 608 -1.10 8.29 16.96
C ASN A 608 -0.36 9.64 16.75
N PRO A 609 -0.86 10.72 17.37
CA PRO A 609 -0.35 12.08 17.20
C PRO A 609 1.00 12.35 17.88
N LEU A 610 1.47 11.45 18.76
CA LEU A 610 2.74 11.62 19.47
C LEU A 610 3.90 11.01 18.68
N GLU A 611 4.95 11.80 18.47
CA GLU A 611 6.15 11.39 17.74
C GLU A 611 7.39 11.32 18.65
N GLY A 612 8.53 10.93 18.08
CA GLY A 612 9.83 10.98 18.77
C GLY A 612 9.86 10.18 20.08
N LYS A 613 10.37 10.80 21.15
CA LYS A 613 10.43 10.16 22.48
C LYS A 613 9.05 10.00 23.11
N LEU A 614 8.07 10.83 22.72
CA LEU A 614 6.72 10.86 23.28
C LEU A 614 5.83 9.71 22.76
N ALA A 615 6.14 9.13 21.60
CA ALA A 615 5.34 8.07 20.97
C ALA A 615 5.03 6.89 21.91
N SER A 616 5.98 6.51 22.77
CA SER A 616 5.84 5.44 23.78
C SER A 616 5.01 5.80 25.01
N LYS A 617 4.60 7.07 25.15
CA LYS A 617 3.91 7.62 26.32
C LYS A 617 2.41 7.77 26.11
N GLY A 618 1.94 7.63 24.88
CA GLY A 618 0.52 7.48 24.62
C GLY A 618 -0.01 6.21 25.27
N ARG A 619 -0.91 6.37 26.24
CA ARG A 619 -1.50 5.28 27.04
C ARG A 619 -3.02 5.23 26.97
N TRP A 620 -3.61 5.98 26.04
CA TRP A 620 -5.05 6.00 25.84
C TRP A 620 -5.53 4.73 25.14
N LYS A 621 -6.80 4.41 25.35
CA LYS A 621 -7.56 3.51 24.48
C LYS A 621 -8.11 4.32 23.32
N PHE A 622 -7.77 3.93 22.10
CA PHE A 622 -8.23 4.63 20.90
C PHE A 622 -9.59 4.10 20.46
N VAL A 623 -10.56 4.99 20.33
CA VAL A 623 -11.94 4.70 19.93
C VAL A 623 -12.18 5.31 18.55
N PHE A 624 -12.39 4.46 17.55
CA PHE A 624 -12.72 4.91 16.22
C PHE A 624 -14.24 4.99 16.06
N LEU A 625 -14.74 6.22 15.94
CA LEU A 625 -16.16 6.55 15.83
C LEU A 625 -16.68 6.50 14.38
N GLN A 626 -15.77 6.41 13.41
CA GLN A 626 -16.05 6.49 11.98
C GLN A 626 -16.67 7.84 11.54
N HIS A 627 -16.70 8.09 10.24
CA HIS A 627 -17.29 9.28 9.62
C HIS A 627 -18.28 8.90 8.50
N GLY A 628 -18.77 7.66 8.53
CA GLY A 628 -19.67 7.06 7.56
C GLY A 628 -19.68 5.54 7.73
N VAL A 629 -20.72 4.88 7.23
CA VAL A 629 -20.79 3.41 7.20
C VAL A 629 -19.70 2.89 6.28
N THR A 630 -18.91 1.93 6.76
CA THR A 630 -17.91 1.23 5.94
C THR A 630 -18.61 0.17 5.09
N ASP A 631 -19.09 0.56 3.92
CA ASP A 631 -19.76 -0.29 2.94
C ASP A 631 -18.78 -1.01 1.97
N HIS A 632 -17.58 -0.45 1.80
CA HIS A 632 -16.49 -0.99 0.98
C HIS A 632 -15.41 -1.73 1.82
N ASP A 633 -14.53 -2.52 1.19
CA ASP A 633 -13.41 -3.17 1.91
C ASP A 633 -12.25 -2.20 2.17
N LEU A 634 -12.09 -1.83 3.44
CA LEU A 634 -11.02 -0.99 3.99
C LEU A 634 -10.04 -1.77 4.88
N SER A 635 -10.05 -3.10 4.82
CA SER A 635 -9.25 -3.99 5.67
C SER A 635 -7.75 -3.69 5.56
N TYR A 636 -7.24 -3.35 4.37
CA TYR A 636 -5.84 -2.95 4.17
C TYR A 636 -5.46 -1.77 5.08
N TRP A 637 -6.34 -0.78 5.20
CA TRP A 637 -6.10 0.41 6.01
C TRP A 637 -6.35 0.13 7.49
N PHE A 638 -7.49 -0.45 7.85
CA PHE A 638 -7.87 -0.67 9.25
C PHE A 638 -6.92 -1.65 9.96
N ASN A 639 -6.50 -2.73 9.30
CA ASN A 639 -5.65 -3.75 9.92
C ASN A 639 -4.30 -3.20 10.40
N GLY A 640 -3.79 -2.13 9.77
CA GLY A 640 -2.55 -1.46 10.18
C GLY A 640 -2.69 -0.55 11.40
N LYS A 641 -3.90 -0.33 11.92
CA LYS A 641 -4.21 0.66 12.95
C LYS A 641 -4.39 0.01 14.31
N ASN A 642 -4.06 0.75 15.38
CA ASN A 642 -4.30 0.32 16.74
C ASN A 642 -5.65 0.86 17.23
N ILE A 643 -6.69 0.06 17.09
CA ILE A 643 -8.06 0.41 17.47
C ILE A 643 -8.46 -0.46 18.65
N ASP A 644 -8.81 0.16 19.77
CA ASP A 644 -9.28 -0.54 20.97
C ASP A 644 -10.80 -0.72 20.97
N LEU A 645 -11.52 0.18 20.29
CA LEU A 645 -12.96 0.11 20.04
C LEU A 645 -13.30 0.72 18.67
N LEU A 646 -14.02 -0.02 17.84
CA LEU A 646 -14.58 0.41 16.56
C LEU A 646 -16.10 0.30 16.65
N ILE A 647 -16.81 1.40 16.44
CA ILE A 647 -18.27 1.39 16.43
C ILE A 647 -18.78 1.19 15.02
N THR A 648 -19.83 0.40 14.83
CA THR A 648 -20.54 0.25 13.55
C THR A 648 -21.99 0.69 13.68
N SER A 649 -22.60 1.06 12.55
CA SER A 649 -23.99 1.51 12.51
C SER A 649 -24.95 0.50 11.90
N THR A 650 -24.50 -0.40 11.02
CA THR A 650 -25.37 -1.38 10.36
C THR A 650 -25.01 -2.81 10.74
N VAL A 651 -25.98 -3.71 10.62
CA VAL A 651 -25.81 -5.14 10.94
C VAL A 651 -24.76 -5.77 10.02
N ASP A 652 -24.80 -5.46 8.73
CA ASP A 652 -23.90 -6.09 7.76
C ASP A 652 -22.51 -5.44 7.74
N GLU A 653 -22.38 -4.15 8.06
CA GLU A 653 -21.09 -3.53 8.36
C GLU A 653 -20.41 -4.27 9.53
N TYR A 654 -21.14 -4.47 10.63
CA TYR A 654 -20.63 -5.22 11.78
C TYR A 654 -20.16 -6.63 11.39
N LYS A 655 -20.98 -7.37 10.62
CA LYS A 655 -20.62 -8.72 10.16
C LYS A 655 -19.44 -8.73 9.19
N SER A 656 -19.33 -7.75 8.31
CA SER A 656 -18.22 -7.68 7.33
C SER A 656 -16.86 -7.50 8.01
N ILE A 657 -16.84 -6.87 9.19
CA ILE A 657 -15.61 -6.65 9.96
C ILE A 657 -15.37 -7.77 10.97
N VAL A 658 -16.41 -8.24 11.68
CA VAL A 658 -16.28 -9.23 12.77
C VAL A 658 -16.37 -10.66 12.28
N GLY A 659 -17.15 -10.93 11.24
CA GLY A 659 -17.45 -12.27 10.73
C GLY A 659 -16.18 -13.02 10.32
N ASP A 660 -16.19 -14.33 10.53
CA ASP A 660 -15.09 -15.19 10.11
C ASP A 660 -14.91 -15.15 8.58
N ASP A 661 -13.70 -15.48 8.12
CA ASP A 661 -13.32 -15.56 6.71
C ASP A 661 -13.35 -14.21 5.95
N THR A 662 -13.29 -13.12 6.70
CA THR A 662 -13.14 -11.76 6.15
C THR A 662 -11.70 -11.27 6.26
N ALA A 663 -11.33 -10.30 5.42
CA ALA A 663 -9.97 -9.75 5.39
C ALA A 663 -9.60 -8.90 6.62
N TYR A 664 -10.57 -8.53 7.46
CA TYR A 664 -10.37 -7.74 8.68
C TYR A 664 -9.80 -8.61 9.82
N ARG A 665 -8.89 -8.05 10.63
CA ARG A 665 -8.30 -8.72 11.80
C ARG A 665 -9.10 -8.55 13.09
N PHE A 666 -10.21 -7.81 13.04
CA PHE A 666 -10.96 -7.41 14.22
C PHE A 666 -12.03 -8.46 14.57
N SER A 667 -12.29 -8.60 15.87
CA SER A 667 -13.31 -9.50 16.42
C SER A 667 -14.36 -8.70 17.18
N SER A 668 -15.36 -9.38 17.73
CA SER A 668 -16.35 -8.78 18.66
C SER A 668 -15.73 -8.21 19.94
N LYS A 669 -14.43 -8.42 20.19
CA LYS A 669 -13.72 -7.72 21.27
C LYS A 669 -13.52 -6.25 20.94
N GLU A 670 -13.14 -5.95 19.71
CA GLU A 670 -12.80 -4.60 19.25
C GLU A 670 -13.99 -3.88 18.64
N VAL A 671 -14.92 -4.60 18.02
CA VAL A 671 -16.00 -4.02 17.22
C VAL A 671 -17.34 -4.19 17.92
N VAL A 672 -18.16 -3.15 17.88
CA VAL A 672 -19.50 -3.14 18.49
C VAL A 672 -20.51 -2.49 17.55
N LEU A 673 -21.71 -3.06 17.48
CA LEU A 673 -22.85 -2.43 16.81
C LEU A 673 -23.54 -1.49 17.81
N THR A 674 -23.51 -0.19 17.55
CA THR A 674 -24.12 0.82 18.44
C THR A 674 -24.97 1.84 17.72
N GLY A 675 -24.81 1.96 16.39
CA GLY A 675 -25.19 3.17 15.67
C GLY A 675 -24.17 4.29 15.87
N PHE A 676 -24.29 5.34 15.06
CA PHE A 676 -23.42 6.50 15.09
C PHE A 676 -23.97 7.63 15.96
N PRO A 677 -23.17 8.26 16.84
CA PRO A 677 -23.60 9.40 17.66
C PRO A 677 -24.29 10.52 16.86
N ARG A 678 -23.82 10.82 15.64
CA ARG A 678 -24.42 11.85 14.78
C ARG A 678 -25.84 11.50 14.30
N HIS A 679 -26.19 10.21 14.26
CA HIS A 679 -27.53 9.76 13.87
C HIS A 679 -28.60 10.16 14.88
N ASP A 680 -28.24 10.43 16.14
CA ASP A 680 -29.20 10.94 17.14
C ASP A 680 -29.82 12.27 16.67
N ALA A 681 -29.08 13.08 15.93
CA ALA A 681 -29.59 14.34 15.37
C ALA A 681 -30.50 14.14 14.16
N LEU A 682 -30.43 12.99 13.46
CA LEU A 682 -31.26 12.71 12.28
C LEU A 682 -32.71 12.39 12.65
N LEU A 683 -32.98 11.89 13.85
CA LEU A 683 -34.32 11.52 14.30
C LEU A 683 -35.00 12.56 15.20
N VAL A 684 -34.33 13.67 15.51
CA VAL A 684 -34.92 14.80 16.24
C VAL A 684 -35.22 15.91 15.22
N PRO A 685 -36.46 16.03 14.72
CA PRO A 685 -36.80 17.13 13.84
C PRO A 685 -36.68 18.44 14.63
N ALA A 686 -36.16 19.50 14.02
CA ALA A 686 -36.50 20.82 14.53
C ALA A 686 -38.02 20.98 14.45
N ARG A 687 -38.65 21.54 15.49
CA ARG A 687 -40.08 21.88 15.43
C ARG A 687 -40.27 22.79 14.21
N ASP A 688 -41.14 22.40 13.28
CA ASP A 688 -41.50 23.13 12.06
C ASP A 688 -40.51 23.11 10.86
N VAL A 689 -39.72 22.04 10.63
CA VAL A 689 -38.90 21.95 9.40
C VAL A 689 -39.77 21.75 8.15
N ARG A 690 -39.76 22.74 7.27
CA ARG A 690 -40.32 22.66 5.92
C ARG A 690 -39.31 21.99 4.99
N ARG A 691 -39.76 21.00 4.20
CA ARG A 691 -38.94 20.46 3.09
C ARG A 691 -38.63 21.58 2.10
N LYS A 692 -37.36 21.70 1.73
CA LYS A 692 -36.79 22.75 0.88
C LYS A 692 -36.01 22.17 -0.29
N TRP A 693 -35.40 21.00 -0.16
CA TRP A 693 -34.40 20.51 -1.12
C TRP A 693 -34.82 19.25 -1.87
N ILE A 694 -34.52 19.23 -3.17
CA ILE A 694 -34.00 18.05 -3.87
C ILE A 694 -32.48 18.15 -3.70
N LEU A 695 -31.93 17.39 -2.78
CA LEU A 695 -30.51 17.49 -2.41
C LEU A 695 -29.67 16.57 -3.28
N VAL A 696 -28.61 17.10 -3.86
CA VAL A 696 -27.66 16.35 -4.69
C VAL A 696 -26.30 16.40 -4.02
N SER A 697 -25.73 15.25 -3.68
CA SER A 697 -24.45 15.15 -2.95
C SER A 697 -23.56 14.06 -3.55
N PRO A 698 -22.83 14.35 -4.63
CA PRO A 698 -22.06 13.34 -5.35
C PRO A 698 -20.69 13.07 -4.70
N THR A 699 -20.18 11.85 -4.85
CA THR A 699 -18.81 11.50 -4.45
C THR A 699 -17.77 11.95 -5.47
N TRP A 700 -16.53 12.14 -5.02
CA TRP A 700 -15.39 12.50 -5.86
C TRP A 700 -14.84 11.30 -6.63
N ARG A 701 -13.92 11.53 -7.59
CA ARG A 701 -13.24 10.47 -8.34
C ARG A 701 -11.72 10.66 -8.31
N GLN A 702 -10.99 9.57 -8.09
CA GLN A 702 -9.54 9.62 -7.90
C GLN A 702 -8.78 10.13 -9.12
N ASN A 703 -9.26 9.81 -10.32
CA ASN A 703 -8.69 10.25 -11.59
C ASN A 703 -9.04 11.69 -11.97
N LEU A 704 -9.96 12.35 -11.26
CA LEU A 704 -10.40 13.72 -11.57
C LEU A 704 -9.81 14.79 -10.64
N VAL A 705 -9.06 14.38 -9.61
CA VAL A 705 -8.45 15.31 -8.65
C VAL A 705 -6.98 15.00 -8.44
N GLY A 706 -6.16 16.04 -8.24
CA GLY A 706 -4.73 15.89 -8.04
C GLY A 706 -4.36 15.33 -6.67
N PRO A 707 -3.04 15.21 -6.40
CA PRO A 707 -2.54 14.78 -5.11
C PRO A 707 -2.97 15.74 -4.00
N SER A 708 -3.16 15.19 -2.81
CA SER A 708 -3.46 15.96 -1.60
C SER A 708 -2.17 16.50 -0.97
N ASP A 709 -2.21 17.74 -0.48
CA ASP A 709 -1.21 18.26 0.44
C ASP A 709 -1.36 17.65 1.86
N ALA A 710 -0.48 18.07 2.78
CA ALA A 710 -0.48 17.60 4.16
C ALA A 710 -1.73 18.03 4.95
N GLN A 711 -2.54 18.95 4.41
CA GLN A 711 -3.74 19.51 5.00
C GLN A 711 -5.02 18.87 4.41
N GLY A 712 -4.89 17.97 3.43
CA GLY A 712 -6.03 17.32 2.79
C GLY A 712 -6.55 18.03 1.53
N LYS A 713 -5.96 19.17 1.13
CA LYS A 713 -6.37 19.93 -0.05
C LYS A 713 -5.72 19.32 -1.29
N ARG A 714 -6.52 19.08 -2.33
CA ARG A 714 -6.05 18.44 -3.57
C ARG A 714 -5.68 19.47 -4.63
N THR A 715 -4.66 19.16 -5.40
CA THR A 715 -4.25 19.98 -6.55
C THR A 715 -5.29 19.88 -7.67
N ARG A 716 -5.54 20.98 -8.38
CA ARG A 716 -6.47 21.00 -9.52
C ARG A 716 -5.86 20.31 -10.75
N LEU A 717 -6.65 19.50 -11.48
CA LEU A 717 -6.29 18.92 -12.77
C LEU A 717 -7.01 19.63 -13.91
N GLU A 718 -6.41 19.66 -15.10
CA GLU A 718 -7.05 20.16 -16.32
C GLU A 718 -8.00 19.11 -16.94
N GLY A 719 -8.96 19.54 -17.75
CA GLY A 719 -9.88 18.65 -18.48
C GLY A 719 -11.07 18.12 -17.67
N PHE A 720 -11.36 18.67 -16.49
CA PHE A 720 -12.51 18.24 -15.68
C PHE A 720 -13.85 18.45 -16.40
N SER A 721 -14.02 19.57 -17.09
CA SER A 721 -15.26 19.92 -17.82
C SER A 721 -15.62 18.92 -18.91
N ASP A 722 -14.62 18.27 -19.51
CA ASP A 722 -14.79 17.31 -20.60
C ASP A 722 -14.97 15.87 -20.09
N SER A 723 -14.93 15.67 -18.77
CA SER A 723 -15.08 14.34 -18.17
C SER A 723 -16.53 13.85 -18.22
N ASP A 724 -16.70 12.54 -18.38
CA ASP A 724 -18.02 11.90 -18.28
C ASP A 724 -18.72 12.23 -16.96
N TYR A 725 -17.96 12.47 -15.90
CA TYR A 725 -18.46 12.89 -14.59
C TYR A 725 -19.13 14.27 -14.65
N ALA A 726 -18.42 15.28 -15.15
CA ALA A 726 -18.96 16.63 -15.25
C ALA A 726 -20.18 16.66 -16.19
N ILE A 727 -20.07 16.00 -17.34
CA ILE A 727 -21.13 15.91 -18.35
C ILE A 727 -22.39 15.24 -17.78
N SER A 728 -22.24 14.11 -17.09
CA SER A 728 -23.38 13.34 -16.56
C SER A 728 -24.11 14.08 -15.45
N TRP A 729 -23.38 14.64 -14.48
CA TRP A 729 -23.99 15.42 -13.39
C TRP A 729 -24.60 16.74 -13.89
N ALA A 730 -23.97 17.42 -14.84
CA ALA A 730 -24.55 18.61 -15.47
C ALA A 730 -25.84 18.27 -16.21
N SER A 731 -25.88 17.16 -16.95
CA SER A 731 -27.08 16.67 -17.64
C SER A 731 -28.24 16.45 -16.67
N PHE A 732 -27.98 15.82 -15.52
CA PHE A 732 -28.98 15.63 -14.46
C PHE A 732 -29.45 16.96 -13.84
N LEU A 733 -28.52 17.79 -13.37
CA LEU A 733 -28.81 19.05 -12.65
C LEU A 733 -29.53 20.09 -13.54
N ASN A 734 -29.22 20.11 -14.83
CA ASN A 734 -29.81 21.03 -15.80
C ASN A 734 -31.14 20.54 -16.39
N SER A 735 -31.65 19.37 -15.97
CA SER A 735 -32.91 18.82 -16.49
C SER A 735 -34.10 19.75 -16.23
N LYS A 736 -34.83 20.13 -17.29
CA LYS A 736 -36.05 20.94 -17.17
C LYS A 736 -37.13 20.26 -16.34
N GLU A 737 -37.24 18.94 -16.42
CA GLU A 737 -38.23 18.18 -15.66
C GLU A 737 -37.92 18.18 -14.17
N LEU A 738 -36.63 18.11 -13.80
CA LEU A 738 -36.18 18.25 -12.42
C LEU A 738 -36.56 19.63 -11.85
N GLN A 739 -36.29 20.69 -12.62
CA GLN A 739 -36.60 22.07 -12.23
C GLN A 739 -38.12 22.30 -12.09
N ASN A 740 -38.91 21.87 -13.08
CA ASN A 740 -40.37 21.98 -13.03
C ASN A 740 -40.97 21.22 -11.83
N THR A 741 -40.41 20.07 -11.49
CA THR A 741 -40.83 19.28 -10.32
C THR A 741 -40.49 20.00 -9.02
N ALA A 742 -39.30 20.58 -8.91
CA ALA A 742 -38.91 21.37 -7.75
C ALA A 742 -39.89 22.55 -7.56
N GLU A 743 -40.13 23.35 -8.60
CA GLU A 743 -41.06 24.49 -8.56
C GLU A 743 -42.49 24.08 -8.18
N LYS A 744 -43.02 23.02 -8.79
CA LYS A 744 -44.38 22.53 -8.54
C LYS A 744 -44.61 22.12 -7.08
N HIS A 745 -43.57 21.65 -6.40
CA HIS A 745 -43.63 21.17 -5.02
C HIS A 745 -43.07 22.18 -4.00
N ASP A 746 -42.78 23.42 -4.42
CA ASP A 746 -42.11 24.48 -3.62
C ASP A 746 -40.80 24.01 -2.98
N LEU A 747 -39.99 23.31 -3.79
CA LEU A 747 -38.64 22.83 -3.49
C LEU A 747 -37.62 23.55 -4.37
N LYS A 748 -36.34 23.41 -4.02
CA LYS A 748 -35.19 23.86 -4.81
C LYS A 748 -34.24 22.69 -5.08
N VAL A 749 -33.49 22.76 -6.17
CA VAL A 749 -32.39 21.82 -6.43
C VAL A 749 -31.12 22.37 -5.77
N GLY A 750 -30.58 21.63 -4.80
CA GLY A 750 -29.37 22.02 -4.07
C GLY A 750 -28.23 21.06 -4.32
N LEU A 751 -27.11 21.54 -4.85
CA LEU A 751 -25.88 20.75 -5.02
C LEU A 751 -24.96 20.99 -3.82
N LEU A 752 -24.74 19.95 -3.02
CA LEU A 752 -23.74 19.92 -1.95
C LEU A 752 -22.50 19.15 -2.44
N PRO A 753 -21.50 19.83 -3.04
CA PRO A 753 -20.35 19.15 -3.62
C PRO A 753 -19.48 18.52 -2.53
N HIS A 754 -18.88 17.35 -2.79
CA HIS A 754 -17.85 16.83 -1.91
C HIS A 754 -16.70 17.87 -1.76
N PRO A 755 -16.06 18.04 -0.59
CA PRO A 755 -15.01 19.04 -0.40
C PRO A 755 -13.87 18.98 -1.42
N SER A 756 -13.51 17.77 -1.88
CA SER A 756 -12.52 17.55 -2.96
C SER A 756 -12.94 18.05 -4.34
N LEU A 757 -14.23 18.32 -4.55
CA LEU A 757 -14.80 18.80 -5.81
C LEU A 757 -15.18 20.28 -5.78
N ALA A 758 -15.11 20.94 -4.61
CA ALA A 758 -15.57 22.31 -4.44
C ALA A 758 -14.93 23.29 -5.44
N GLU A 759 -13.65 23.11 -5.79
CA GLU A 759 -12.94 23.96 -6.76
C GLU A 759 -13.28 23.67 -8.23
N TYR A 760 -14.08 22.64 -8.51
CA TYR A 760 -14.46 22.22 -9.87
C TYR A 760 -15.94 22.47 -10.19
N VAL A 761 -16.73 22.91 -9.21
CA VAL A 761 -18.18 23.10 -9.38
C VAL A 761 -18.49 24.10 -10.50
N ASP A 762 -17.70 25.17 -10.59
CA ASP A 762 -17.85 26.21 -11.62
C ASP A 762 -17.61 25.67 -13.05
N ASP A 763 -16.85 24.56 -13.18
CA ASP A 763 -16.56 23.93 -14.47
C ASP A 763 -17.72 23.06 -14.99
N MET A 764 -18.74 22.77 -14.16
CA MET A 764 -19.85 21.87 -14.50
C MET A 764 -20.94 22.52 -15.36
N SER A 765 -20.82 23.81 -15.73
CA SER A 765 -21.80 24.52 -16.58
C SER A 765 -23.25 24.36 -16.10
N LEU A 766 -23.50 24.68 -14.83
CA LEU A 766 -24.80 24.54 -14.17
C LEU A 766 -25.72 25.74 -14.47
N ASN A 767 -27.04 25.51 -14.44
CA ASN A 767 -28.03 26.57 -14.58
C ASN A 767 -28.16 27.43 -13.31
N ASP A 768 -28.72 28.64 -13.44
CA ASP A 768 -28.91 29.59 -12.32
C ASP A 768 -29.91 29.11 -11.25
N ASN A 769 -30.68 28.06 -11.54
CA ASN A 769 -31.72 27.52 -10.65
C ASN A 769 -31.17 26.46 -9.68
N VAL A 770 -29.93 25.99 -9.88
CA VAL A 770 -29.23 25.08 -8.96
C VAL A 770 -28.51 25.88 -7.89
N GLU A 771 -28.88 25.70 -6.63
CA GLU A 771 -28.23 26.38 -5.50
C GLU A 771 -27.00 25.58 -5.04
N ILE A 772 -25.81 26.19 -5.09
CA ILE A 772 -24.58 25.58 -4.57
C ILE A 772 -24.57 25.71 -3.04
N LEU A 773 -24.64 24.57 -2.37
CA LEU A 773 -24.68 24.44 -0.93
C LEU A 773 -23.27 24.28 -0.35
N ASP A 774 -23.15 24.51 0.96
CA ASP A 774 -21.86 24.58 1.65
C ASP A 774 -21.93 23.84 2.99
N TRP A 775 -20.98 22.93 3.20
CA TRP A 775 -20.81 22.18 4.44
C TRP A 775 -20.60 23.07 5.68
N ASP A 776 -20.18 24.33 5.52
CA ASP A 776 -19.94 25.27 6.62
C ASP A 776 -21.18 26.06 7.05
N LYS A 777 -22.25 26.09 6.23
CA LYS A 777 -23.45 26.90 6.53
C LYS A 777 -24.50 26.17 7.36
N GLN A 778 -24.64 24.86 7.17
CA GLN A 778 -25.62 24.01 7.85
C GLN A 778 -25.02 22.63 8.10
N THR A 779 -25.51 21.95 9.14
CA THR A 779 -25.09 20.56 9.39
C THR A 779 -25.71 19.61 8.36
N PHE A 780 -25.05 18.49 8.09
CA PHE A 780 -25.60 17.51 7.15
C PHE A 780 -26.96 16.97 7.62
N ALA A 781 -27.16 16.81 8.93
CA ALA A 781 -28.45 16.43 9.48
C ALA A 781 -29.57 17.44 9.16
N GLN A 782 -29.26 18.75 9.21
CA GLN A 782 -30.20 19.79 8.79
C GLN A 782 -30.53 19.70 7.30
N TYR A 783 -29.52 19.49 6.44
CA TYR A 783 -29.75 19.26 5.02
C TYR A 783 -30.67 18.06 4.78
N ILE A 784 -30.46 16.94 5.47
CA ILE A 784 -31.33 15.76 5.39
C ILE A 784 -32.76 16.07 5.85
N HIS A 785 -32.94 16.77 6.98
CA HIS A 785 -34.28 17.18 7.46
C HIS A 785 -35.01 18.08 6.46
N GLU A 786 -34.29 18.99 5.82
CA GLU A 786 -34.83 19.90 4.81
C GLU A 786 -35.02 19.20 3.44
N SER A 787 -34.58 17.96 3.24
CA SER A 787 -34.61 17.29 1.92
C SER A 787 -35.85 16.44 1.70
N ALA A 788 -36.52 16.62 0.56
CA ALA A 788 -37.57 15.72 0.08
C ALA A 788 -37.00 14.42 -0.49
N VAL A 789 -35.80 14.46 -1.06
CA VAL A 789 -35.07 13.33 -1.63
C VAL A 789 -33.58 13.68 -1.68
N LEU A 790 -32.73 12.66 -1.46
CA LEU A 790 -31.28 12.73 -1.68
C LEU A 790 -30.92 12.01 -2.99
N VAL A 791 -30.14 12.67 -3.83
CA VAL A 791 -29.52 12.09 -5.03
C VAL A 791 -28.02 12.01 -4.79
N THR A 792 -27.47 10.81 -4.96
CA THR A 792 -26.06 10.52 -4.69
C THR A 792 -25.59 9.38 -5.61
N ASP A 793 -24.34 8.95 -5.51
CA ASP A 793 -23.78 7.85 -6.31
C ASP A 793 -23.25 6.68 -5.43
N TYR A 794 -21.99 6.71 -5.02
CA TYR A 794 -21.31 5.68 -4.21
C TYR A 794 -21.01 6.19 -2.80
N SER A 795 -21.90 7.02 -2.26
CA SER A 795 -21.68 7.74 -1.01
C SER A 795 -22.27 7.01 0.18
N SER A 796 -21.53 7.02 1.29
CA SER A 796 -22.07 6.63 2.58
C SER A 796 -23.21 7.55 3.04
N THR A 797 -23.33 8.78 2.52
CA THR A 797 -24.44 9.72 2.86
C THR A 797 -25.84 9.17 2.60
N ALA A 798 -25.96 8.13 1.75
CA ALA A 798 -27.21 7.41 1.55
C ALA A 798 -27.71 6.72 2.84
N PHE A 799 -26.80 6.27 3.71
CA PHE A 799 -27.16 5.64 4.98
C PHE A 799 -27.77 6.66 5.96
N GLU A 800 -27.32 7.90 5.95
CA GLU A 800 -27.85 8.99 6.77
C GLU A 800 -29.23 9.43 6.28
N ALA A 801 -29.44 9.52 4.96
CA ALA A 801 -30.76 9.76 4.39
C ALA A 801 -31.73 8.63 4.76
N ALA A 802 -31.29 7.38 4.61
CA ALA A 802 -32.05 6.20 5.03
C ALA A 802 -32.40 6.23 6.53
N TYR A 803 -31.43 6.54 7.40
CA TYR A 803 -31.65 6.65 8.84
C TYR A 803 -32.64 7.78 9.18
N GLY A 804 -32.55 8.92 8.49
CA GLY A 804 -33.45 10.05 8.62
C GLY A 804 -34.79 9.88 7.89
N ASN A 805 -35.07 8.71 7.32
CA ASN A 805 -36.28 8.40 6.55
C ASN A 805 -36.52 9.38 5.38
N VAL A 806 -35.48 9.64 4.59
CA VAL A 806 -35.50 10.44 3.35
C VAL A 806 -35.24 9.53 2.15
N PRO A 807 -36.07 9.59 1.08
CA PRO A 807 -35.85 8.83 -0.15
C PRO A 807 -34.46 9.07 -0.75
N VAL A 808 -33.87 8.02 -1.32
CA VAL A 808 -32.57 8.06 -2.00
C VAL A 808 -32.75 7.71 -3.48
N VAL A 809 -31.96 8.34 -4.35
CA VAL A 809 -31.77 7.92 -5.74
C VAL A 809 -30.27 7.82 -6.01
N TYR A 810 -29.82 6.69 -6.55
CA TYR A 810 -28.43 6.48 -6.92
C TYR A 810 -28.22 6.76 -8.41
N PHE A 811 -27.36 7.71 -8.74
CA PHE A 811 -26.96 8.02 -10.10
C PHE A 811 -25.52 7.57 -10.36
N GLN A 812 -25.39 6.39 -10.97
CA GLN A 812 -24.17 5.59 -11.06
C GLN A 812 -23.77 5.35 -12.53
N PHE A 813 -23.63 6.43 -13.30
CA PHE A 813 -23.27 6.39 -14.74
C PHE A 813 -21.92 5.72 -15.03
N ASP A 814 -21.00 5.70 -14.06
CA ASP A 814 -19.64 5.16 -14.19
C ASP A 814 -19.40 3.86 -13.40
N GLN A 815 -20.46 3.07 -13.15
CA GLN A 815 -20.39 1.85 -12.34
C GLN A 815 -19.35 0.84 -12.81
N ASP A 816 -19.17 0.68 -14.12
CA ASP A 816 -18.21 -0.29 -14.67
C ASP A 816 -16.78 0.15 -14.37
N ALA A 817 -16.50 1.46 -14.41
CA ALA A 817 -15.20 2.02 -14.06
C ALA A 817 -14.93 1.89 -12.55
N ILE A 818 -15.94 2.10 -11.70
CA ILE A 818 -15.81 1.96 -10.23
C ILE A 818 -15.61 0.51 -9.82
N LYS A 819 -16.42 -0.42 -10.35
CA LYS A 819 -16.26 -1.87 -10.16
C LYS A 819 -14.90 -2.36 -10.70
N ALA A 820 -14.33 -1.69 -11.70
CA ALA A 820 -12.98 -1.92 -12.19
C ALA A 820 -11.84 -1.28 -11.34
N GLY A 821 -12.14 -0.76 -10.14
CA GLY A 821 -11.14 -0.28 -9.19
C GLY A 821 -10.53 1.09 -9.53
N SER A 822 -11.27 1.96 -10.22
CA SER A 822 -10.83 3.34 -10.50
C SER A 822 -10.86 4.28 -9.28
N HIS A 823 -11.32 3.80 -8.11
CA HIS A 823 -11.44 4.56 -6.88
C HIS A 823 -10.62 3.97 -5.71
N THR A 824 -10.61 4.66 -4.57
CA THR A 824 -9.70 4.39 -3.44
C THR A 824 -10.06 3.18 -2.57
N TYR A 825 -11.02 2.35 -2.95
CA TYR A 825 -11.52 1.21 -2.18
C TYR A 825 -11.77 0.00 -3.06
N ASP A 826 -11.79 -1.19 -2.45
CA ASP A 826 -12.21 -2.43 -3.12
C ASP A 826 -13.71 -2.70 -2.85
N VAL A 827 -14.33 -3.51 -3.70
CA VAL A 827 -15.74 -3.91 -3.56
C VAL A 827 -15.92 -4.57 -2.19
N GLY A 828 -16.84 -4.02 -1.39
CA GLY A 828 -17.17 -4.54 -0.06
C GLY A 828 -18.36 -5.48 -0.08
N TYR A 829 -19.08 -5.54 1.04
CA TYR A 829 -20.24 -6.41 1.19
C TYR A 829 -21.52 -5.81 0.57
N PHE A 830 -21.57 -4.49 0.37
CA PHE A 830 -22.78 -3.77 0.03
C PHE A 830 -22.97 -3.69 -1.50
N ASP A 831 -24.09 -4.21 -1.99
CA ASP A 831 -24.51 -4.06 -3.38
C ASP A 831 -25.64 -3.04 -3.48
N PHE A 832 -25.45 -1.99 -4.27
CA PHE A 832 -26.42 -0.88 -4.36
C PHE A 832 -27.76 -1.32 -4.98
N GLU A 833 -27.78 -2.32 -5.85
CA GLU A 833 -29.03 -2.79 -6.48
C GLU A 833 -29.83 -3.65 -5.50
N THR A 834 -29.16 -4.55 -4.77
CA THR A 834 -29.84 -5.50 -3.85
C THR A 834 -30.02 -4.98 -2.44
N ASP A 835 -29.13 -4.11 -1.96
CA ASP A 835 -29.09 -3.65 -0.57
C ASP A 835 -29.39 -2.15 -0.43
N GLY A 836 -29.24 -1.38 -1.52
CA GLY A 836 -29.45 0.07 -1.56
C GLY A 836 -30.85 0.52 -1.14
N PHE A 837 -30.95 1.79 -0.73
CA PHE A 837 -32.15 2.43 -0.18
C PHE A 837 -33.00 3.18 -1.22
N GLY A 838 -32.72 2.96 -2.50
CA GLY A 838 -33.27 3.71 -3.62
C GLY A 838 -32.97 3.05 -4.96
N PRO A 839 -33.60 3.51 -6.05
CA PRO A 839 -33.31 3.01 -7.38
C PRO A 839 -31.88 3.37 -7.80
N VAL A 840 -31.20 2.41 -8.45
CA VAL A 840 -29.91 2.62 -9.11
C VAL A 840 -30.17 2.93 -10.58
N THR A 841 -29.60 4.04 -11.05
CA THR A 841 -29.80 4.58 -12.39
C THR A 841 -28.45 4.88 -13.02
N THR A 842 -28.31 4.66 -14.33
CA THR A 842 -27.04 4.83 -15.06
C THR A 842 -27.08 5.97 -16.06
N ASP A 843 -28.23 6.62 -16.23
CA ASP A 843 -28.40 7.77 -17.11
C ASP A 843 -29.22 8.88 -16.41
N ALA A 844 -29.01 10.12 -16.84
CA ALA A 844 -29.63 11.28 -16.21
C ALA A 844 -31.16 11.29 -16.31
N THR A 845 -31.74 10.71 -17.37
CA THR A 845 -33.20 10.71 -17.58
C THR A 845 -33.86 9.79 -16.56
N SER A 846 -33.38 8.55 -16.44
CA SER A 846 -33.92 7.60 -15.45
C SER A 846 -33.70 8.05 -14.01
N ALA A 847 -32.59 8.76 -13.73
CA ALA A 847 -32.34 9.41 -12.44
C ALA A 847 -33.40 10.49 -12.13
N VAL A 848 -33.73 11.36 -13.10
CA VAL A 848 -34.75 12.39 -12.95
C VAL A 848 -36.13 11.76 -12.74
N ASP A 849 -36.52 10.77 -13.56
CA ASP A 849 -37.79 10.05 -13.41
C ASP A 849 -37.95 9.45 -12.00
N SER A 850 -36.87 8.88 -11.48
CA SER A 850 -36.82 8.31 -10.12
C SER A 850 -37.00 9.39 -9.06
N VAL A 851 -36.37 10.55 -9.22
CA VAL A 851 -36.54 11.71 -8.33
C VAL A 851 -37.99 12.22 -8.34
N VAL A 852 -38.58 12.37 -9.52
CA VAL A 852 -39.98 12.79 -9.66
C VAL A 852 -40.92 11.82 -8.94
N LYS A 853 -40.69 10.50 -9.10
CA LYS A 853 -41.44 9.47 -8.37
C LYS A 853 -41.28 9.62 -6.86
N CYS A 854 -40.05 9.74 -6.36
CA CYS A 854 -39.78 9.89 -4.93
C CYS A 854 -40.41 11.15 -4.32
N VAL A 855 -40.37 12.29 -5.02
CA VAL A 855 -41.00 13.55 -4.56
C VAL A 855 -42.53 13.41 -4.48
N ARG A 856 -43.14 12.66 -5.40
CA ARG A 856 -44.60 12.46 -5.43
C ARG A 856 -45.08 11.42 -4.43
N GLU A 857 -44.37 10.30 -4.31
CA GLU A 857 -44.86 9.08 -3.65
C GLU A 857 -44.14 8.80 -2.33
N GLY A 858 -42.98 9.42 -2.07
CA GLY A 858 -42.14 9.12 -0.92
C GLY A 858 -41.25 7.89 -1.16
N ILE A 859 -40.95 7.17 -0.07
CA ILE A 859 -40.10 5.98 -0.10
C ILE A 859 -40.93 4.78 -0.58
N ASP A 860 -40.41 4.03 -1.55
CA ASP A 860 -41.04 2.79 -2.00
C ASP A 860 -41.02 1.74 -0.86
N PRO A 861 -42.11 0.98 -0.61
CA PRO A 861 -42.16 -0.03 0.43
C PRO A 861 -41.01 -1.06 0.40
N LEU A 862 -40.46 -1.34 -0.78
CA LEU A 862 -39.26 -2.16 -0.92
C LEU A 862 -38.08 -1.58 -0.11
N TYR A 863 -37.80 -0.29 -0.30
CA TYR A 863 -36.67 0.39 0.33
C TYR A 863 -36.92 0.65 1.82
N GLU A 864 -38.17 0.93 2.23
CA GLU A 864 -38.50 1.00 3.67
C GLU A 864 -38.16 -0.30 4.42
N ASN A 865 -38.44 -1.45 3.80
CA ASN A 865 -38.12 -2.74 4.38
C ASN A 865 -36.61 -2.98 4.44
N ARG A 866 -35.85 -2.57 3.41
CA ARG A 866 -34.38 -2.61 3.43
C ARG A 866 -33.82 -1.75 4.57
N ILE A 867 -34.28 -0.51 4.71
CA ILE A 867 -33.85 0.40 5.80
C ILE A 867 -34.07 -0.24 7.17
N LYS A 868 -35.26 -0.82 7.42
CA LYS A 868 -35.57 -1.50 8.68
C LYS A 868 -34.69 -2.73 8.94
N ALA A 869 -34.27 -3.44 7.89
CA ALA A 869 -33.39 -4.60 8.01
C ALA A 869 -31.92 -4.20 8.23
N THR A 870 -31.49 -3.04 7.70
CA THR A 870 -30.11 -2.56 7.78
C THR A 870 -29.72 -2.08 9.17
N PHE A 871 -30.60 -1.34 9.84
CA PHE A 871 -30.31 -0.68 11.12
C PHE A 871 -30.98 -1.41 12.28
N GLU A 872 -30.17 -2.05 13.13
CA GLU A 872 -30.64 -2.62 14.40
C GLU A 872 -31.20 -1.54 15.33
N TYR A 873 -30.56 -0.36 15.33
CA TYR A 873 -30.95 0.77 16.17
C TYR A 873 -31.36 1.97 15.33
N LEU A 874 -32.67 2.20 15.23
CA LEU A 874 -33.29 3.40 14.68
C LEU A 874 -33.89 4.24 15.83
N ASP A 875 -33.03 4.87 16.63
CA ASP A 875 -33.42 5.66 17.80
C ASP A 875 -32.41 6.79 18.09
N THR A 876 -32.66 7.57 19.14
CA THR A 876 -31.80 8.70 19.54
C THR A 876 -30.88 8.36 20.73
N ALA A 877 -30.51 7.09 20.90
CA ALA A 877 -29.70 6.62 22.01
C ALA A 877 -28.29 6.15 21.59
N ASN A 878 -27.85 6.48 20.37
CA ASN A 878 -26.56 6.05 19.83
C ASN A 878 -25.39 6.59 20.69
N SER A 879 -25.42 7.87 21.04
CA SER A 879 -24.37 8.50 21.87
C SER A 879 -24.24 7.85 23.25
N GLU A 880 -25.37 7.47 23.86
CA GLU A 880 -25.35 6.78 25.16
C GLU A 880 -24.81 5.35 25.02
N ARG A 881 -25.18 4.60 23.97
CA ARG A 881 -24.63 3.26 23.70
C ARG A 881 -23.11 3.31 23.53
N VAL A 882 -22.61 4.22 22.68
CA VAL A 882 -21.16 4.39 22.46
C VAL A 882 -20.44 4.75 23.76
N TYR A 883 -21.00 5.68 24.54
CA TYR A 883 -20.46 6.03 25.86
C TYR A 883 -20.33 4.81 26.78
N GLN A 884 -21.35 3.94 26.84
CA GLN A 884 -21.29 2.74 27.69
C GLN A 884 -20.20 1.76 27.23
N GLU A 885 -20.02 1.56 25.92
CA GLU A 885 -18.95 0.73 25.37
C GLU A 885 -17.55 1.30 25.67
N MET A 886 -17.39 2.62 25.55
CA MET A 886 -16.14 3.30 25.95
C MET A 886 -15.80 3.07 27.42
N ARG A 887 -16.80 3.07 28.32
CA ARG A 887 -16.55 2.77 29.73
C ARG A 887 -16.08 1.34 29.96
N LYS A 888 -16.56 0.36 29.18
CA LYS A 888 -16.12 -1.03 29.29
C LYS A 888 -14.64 -1.21 28.95
N LEU A 889 -14.03 -0.31 28.16
CA LEU A 889 -12.59 -0.34 27.86
C LEU A 889 -11.71 -0.09 29.09
N ILE A 890 -12.21 0.67 30.07
CA ILE A 890 -11.42 1.16 31.21
C ILE A 890 -11.87 0.58 32.56
N ARG A 891 -12.83 -0.36 32.56
CA ARG A 891 -13.29 -1.06 33.77
C ARG A 891 -12.68 -2.47 33.82
N PRO A 892 -12.15 -2.91 34.98
CA PRO A 892 -11.79 -4.31 35.16
C PRO A 892 -13.05 -5.19 35.07
N ALA A 893 -12.97 -6.29 34.33
CA ALA A 893 -14.03 -7.31 34.30
C ALA A 893 -14.35 -7.73 35.74
N LYS A 894 -15.62 -7.66 36.15
CA LYS A 894 -16.02 -8.13 37.48
C LYS A 894 -15.75 -9.63 37.56
N ASN A 895 -15.14 -10.11 38.65
CA ASN A 895 -14.82 -11.52 38.87
C ASN A 895 -16.00 -12.50 38.67
N LYS A 896 -17.27 -12.05 38.71
CA LYS A 896 -18.44 -12.89 38.42
C LYS A 896 -18.59 -13.25 36.93
N GLU A 897 -18.22 -12.37 36.00
CA GLU A 897 -18.32 -12.61 34.54
C GLU A 897 -17.15 -13.44 33.98
N VAL A 898 -16.23 -13.90 34.85
CA VAL A 898 -15.13 -14.80 34.47
C VAL A 898 -15.52 -16.27 34.69
N PHE A 899 -16.59 -16.54 35.44
CA PHE A 899 -17.03 -17.89 35.79
C PHE A 899 -18.47 -18.23 35.39
N ASP A 900 -19.27 -17.25 34.96
CA ASP A 900 -20.57 -17.51 34.33
C ASP A 900 -20.39 -17.55 32.79
N LEU A 901 -19.98 -18.72 32.29
CA LEU A 901 -20.34 -19.36 31.01
C LEU A 901 -19.49 -20.62 30.80
#